data_AF-A0A1G8V8P9-F1
#
_entry.id   AF-A0A1G8V8P9-F1
#
_cell.length_a   1.000
_cell.length_b   1.000
_cell.length_c   1.000
_cell.angle_alpha   90.00
_cell.angle_beta   90.00
_cell.angle_gamma   90.00
#
_symmetry.space_group_name_H-M   'P 1'
#
loop_
_entity.id
_entity.type
_entity.pdbx_description
1 polymer ?
#
loop_
_entity_poly.entity_id
_entity_poly.type
_entity_poly.pdbx_seq_one_letter_code
_entity_poly.pdbx_strand_id
1 'polypeptide(L)'
;MTDAPILERLYFGHDEAEQDMANGLLRAGFLQTAAYDAAVSGRKMLIIGRKGSGKSAICMYLGAQRGPAGESVLITPDDAAGEEIRRFELQGLGGDTAKSLIWRYVFAVHAARHLTVHARECHGRREPGSVKDLRRFLRDNGELPGARLADFAAQGRDRLQAGGLQLGAFGFQIGVDLAQAGPSEGARAGRQLEVLEDHVALAFRDLKCADSHPPLLLLVDQLEKVWSAQPDANSMVIGLLLAAKDVAVKYPGAVRCLVFLRSDIYDSLTFGEGDKFRSYEMRIDWPEAQLRRLALSRARAALDPGLGEEQLWQQVFPPQVEGEETATYLFTRTLPRPRDAIQYLNLCRDHAVHHGRARITEEDVVEAGRQFSEWKRKDLVQEYLVAHPFLPALLELFTDSGYVVTRAATETRLRAARGELARLYPAYAESFTTDTVIDVLYNVGFLGVRRGEETVYAGGFARPVRPDEKEFHIHPCFREALGARDAVPIAPYRSVLRVQGLGWGGATPPSRNVTLLQRVVDACDLLLRRIARAGGLPEETRRELALQVQRLHQETRDALDDPSGPAGALLHDAEDHVNTAIGYLYDQAATLRATGLEDQGAEAGAQTLARELDGQALQLFHRLGGLTGSTGEGGTSS
;
A
#
# COMPACT_ATOMS: atom_id res chain seq x y z
N MET A 1 -27.78 1.09 -28.48
CA MET A 1 -27.70 2.04 -27.34
C MET A 1 -26.45 2.90 -27.48
N THR A 2 -26.32 3.66 -28.57
CA THR A 2 -25.04 4.19 -29.04
C THR A 2 -25.16 5.67 -29.37
N ASP A 3 -25.21 6.53 -28.35
CA ASP A 3 -25.02 7.99 -28.51
C ASP A 3 -24.38 8.67 -27.28
N ALA A 4 -24.03 7.94 -26.22
CA ALA A 4 -23.31 8.52 -25.10
C ALA A 4 -21.81 8.70 -25.44
N PRO A 5 -21.21 9.87 -25.15
CA PRO A 5 -19.77 10.11 -25.28
C PRO A 5 -18.92 8.99 -24.67
N ILE A 6 -17.74 8.73 -25.26
CA ILE A 6 -16.85 7.63 -24.84
C ILE A 6 -16.53 7.69 -23.34
N LEU A 7 -16.32 8.89 -22.78
CA LEU A 7 -16.03 9.06 -21.36
C LEU A 7 -17.23 8.71 -20.47
N GLU A 8 -18.45 9.00 -20.89
CA GLU A 8 -19.65 8.65 -20.12
C GLU A 8 -19.81 7.13 -19.98
N ARG A 9 -19.40 6.38 -21.02
CA ARG A 9 -19.40 4.92 -21.02
C ARG A 9 -18.18 4.31 -20.34
N LEU A 10 -17.04 5.00 -20.34
CA LEU A 10 -15.81 4.50 -19.74
C LEU A 10 -15.96 4.44 -18.22
N TYR A 11 -15.83 3.23 -17.67
CA TYR A 11 -15.89 2.99 -16.23
C TYR A 11 -14.99 1.81 -15.87
N PHE A 12 -14.02 2.02 -14.97
CA PHE A 12 -13.04 0.97 -14.66
C PHE A 12 -13.50 0.01 -13.56
N GLY A 13 -14.54 0.38 -12.80
CA GLY A 13 -15.16 -0.44 -11.75
C GLY A 13 -15.26 0.28 -10.41
N HIS A 14 -15.89 -0.39 -9.46
CA HIS A 14 -16.05 0.03 -8.07
C HIS A 14 -14.86 -0.37 -7.20
N ASP A 15 -14.81 0.22 -6.00
CA ASP A 15 -13.85 -0.15 -4.97
C ASP A 15 -14.10 -1.58 -4.43
N GLU A 16 -15.35 -2.01 -4.47
CA GLU A 16 -15.86 -3.29 -3.96
C GLU A 16 -16.08 -4.27 -5.11
N ALA A 17 -15.48 -5.44 -5.00
CA ALA A 17 -15.57 -6.47 -6.03
C ALA A 17 -16.99 -7.02 -6.18
N GLU A 18 -17.78 -6.96 -5.11
CA GLU A 18 -19.17 -7.39 -5.04
C GLU A 18 -20.06 -6.56 -5.98
N GLN A 19 -19.85 -5.24 -6.02
CA GLN A 19 -20.59 -4.33 -6.90
C GLN A 19 -20.23 -4.58 -8.37
N ASP A 20 -18.93 -4.75 -8.66
CA ASP A 20 -18.46 -5.12 -10.00
C ASP A 20 -18.95 -6.51 -10.44
N MET A 21 -19.12 -7.44 -9.51
CA MET A 21 -19.70 -8.75 -9.83
C MET A 21 -21.19 -8.61 -10.15
N ALA A 22 -21.92 -7.81 -9.38
CA ALA A 22 -23.36 -7.60 -9.54
C ALA A 22 -23.71 -6.92 -10.88
N ASN A 23 -22.90 -5.95 -11.32
CA ASN A 23 -23.09 -5.26 -12.60
C ASN A 23 -22.45 -6.01 -13.80
N GLY A 24 -21.77 -7.14 -13.56
CA GLY A 24 -21.14 -7.97 -14.58
C GLY A 24 -19.77 -7.50 -15.07
N LEU A 25 -19.31 -6.31 -14.66
CA LEU A 25 -18.01 -5.77 -15.06
C LEU A 25 -16.86 -6.68 -14.60
N LEU A 26 -16.95 -7.25 -13.39
CA LEU A 26 -15.94 -8.18 -12.91
C LEU A 26 -15.88 -9.40 -13.81
N ARG A 27 -17.01 -9.93 -14.30
CA ARG A 27 -17.02 -11.12 -15.17
C ARG A 27 -16.37 -10.85 -16.52
N ALA A 28 -16.65 -9.70 -17.11
CA ALA A 28 -16.13 -9.32 -18.42
C ALA A 28 -14.66 -8.83 -18.35
N GLY A 29 -14.28 -8.16 -17.27
CA GLY A 29 -13.00 -7.48 -17.11
C GLY A 29 -12.03 -8.11 -16.09
N PHE A 30 -12.31 -9.31 -15.58
CA PHE A 30 -11.41 -10.00 -14.65
C PHE A 30 -10.07 -10.33 -15.32
N LEU A 31 -8.98 -9.84 -14.73
CA LEU A 31 -7.64 -10.24 -15.14
C LEU A 31 -7.22 -11.51 -14.39
N GLN A 32 -6.97 -12.58 -15.12
CA GLN A 32 -6.39 -13.80 -14.55
C GLN A 32 -4.92 -13.56 -14.16
N THR A 33 -4.60 -13.78 -12.89
CA THR A 33 -3.27 -13.62 -12.31
C THR A 33 -2.70 -14.97 -11.86
N ALA A 34 -1.41 -15.03 -11.56
CA ALA A 34 -0.79 -16.23 -10.99
C ALA A 34 -1.47 -16.70 -9.69
N ALA A 35 -1.97 -15.75 -8.88
CA ALA A 35 -2.73 -16.08 -7.68
C ALA A 35 -4.08 -16.74 -7.99
N TYR A 36 -4.79 -16.25 -9.02
CA TYR A 36 -5.99 -16.90 -9.53
C TYR A 36 -5.68 -18.30 -10.05
N ASP A 37 -4.64 -18.47 -10.88
CA ASP A 37 -4.30 -19.77 -11.46
C ASP A 37 -3.89 -20.78 -10.39
N ALA A 38 -3.15 -20.33 -9.36
CA ALA A 38 -2.78 -21.17 -8.23
C ALA A 38 -3.99 -21.57 -7.38
N ALA A 39 -4.95 -20.65 -7.21
CA ALA A 39 -6.23 -20.91 -6.56
C ALA A 39 -7.11 -21.84 -7.40
N VAL A 40 -7.16 -21.74 -8.73
CA VAL A 40 -7.93 -22.68 -9.57
C VAL A 40 -7.28 -24.06 -9.56
N SER A 41 -5.96 -24.15 -9.69
CA SER A 41 -5.26 -25.43 -9.83
C SER A 41 -5.20 -26.24 -8.53
N GLY A 42 -5.53 -25.64 -7.39
CA GLY A 42 -5.44 -26.30 -6.07
C GLY A 42 -4.02 -26.53 -5.57
N ARG A 43 -3.03 -25.90 -6.21
CA ARG A 43 -1.64 -25.95 -5.74
C ARG A 43 -1.44 -25.15 -4.46
N LYS A 44 -2.26 -24.12 -4.27
CA LYS A 44 -2.20 -23.18 -3.15
C LYS A 44 -3.58 -23.08 -2.52
N MET A 45 -3.61 -23.08 -1.20
CA MET A 45 -4.85 -22.93 -0.43
C MET A 45 -4.93 -21.60 0.31
N LEU A 46 -3.79 -20.94 0.55
CA LEU A 46 -3.73 -19.70 1.29
C LEU A 46 -3.33 -18.56 0.35
N ILE A 47 -4.27 -17.66 0.07
CA ILE A 47 -4.10 -16.51 -0.82
C ILE A 47 -3.97 -15.24 0.04
N ILE A 48 -2.79 -14.65 0.06
CA ILE A 48 -2.41 -13.58 0.98
C ILE A 48 -2.24 -12.26 0.23
N GLY A 49 -2.76 -11.16 0.75
CA GLY A 49 -2.49 -9.84 0.18
C GLY A 49 -3.03 -8.68 1.00
N ARG A 50 -2.52 -7.48 0.76
CA ARG A 50 -2.95 -6.23 1.43
C ARG A 50 -4.40 -5.86 1.12
N LYS A 51 -4.98 -4.88 1.84
CA LYS A 51 -6.30 -4.35 1.50
C LYS A 51 -6.29 -3.79 0.07
N GLY A 52 -7.31 -4.12 -0.71
CA GLY A 52 -7.41 -3.71 -2.12
C GLY A 52 -6.58 -4.53 -3.12
N SER A 53 -5.89 -5.61 -2.69
CA SER A 53 -5.06 -6.45 -3.58
C SER A 53 -5.83 -7.37 -4.53
N GLY A 54 -7.16 -7.43 -4.42
CA GLY A 54 -8.02 -8.28 -5.27
C GLY A 54 -8.37 -9.67 -4.71
N LYS A 55 -8.14 -9.94 -3.41
CA LYS A 55 -8.53 -11.20 -2.75
C LYS A 55 -10.02 -11.53 -2.96
N SER A 56 -10.91 -10.61 -2.60
CA SER A 56 -12.35 -10.78 -2.76
C SER A 56 -12.78 -10.84 -4.23
N ALA A 57 -12.04 -10.20 -5.14
CA ALA A 57 -12.28 -10.33 -6.57
C ALA A 57 -12.00 -11.76 -7.07
N ILE A 58 -10.89 -12.38 -6.65
CA ILE A 58 -10.59 -13.79 -6.93
C ILE A 58 -11.67 -14.69 -6.30
N CYS A 59 -12.01 -14.46 -5.03
CA CYS A 59 -13.02 -15.22 -4.30
C CYS A 59 -14.38 -15.20 -5.02
N MET A 60 -14.90 -14.00 -5.34
CA MET A 60 -16.18 -13.81 -6.02
C MET A 60 -16.16 -14.37 -7.45
N TYR A 61 -15.05 -14.20 -8.18
CA TYR A 61 -14.94 -14.72 -9.54
C TYR A 61 -14.87 -16.25 -9.58
N LEU A 62 -14.22 -16.89 -8.59
CA LEU A 62 -14.28 -18.34 -8.41
C LEU A 62 -15.68 -18.80 -8.03
N GLY A 63 -16.34 -18.12 -7.09
CA GLY A 63 -17.68 -18.52 -6.63
C GLY A 63 -18.80 -18.27 -7.65
N ALA A 64 -18.62 -17.31 -8.56
CA ALA A 64 -19.58 -17.03 -9.63
C ALA A 64 -19.45 -17.98 -10.83
N GLN A 65 -18.31 -18.65 -10.99
CA GLN A 65 -18.11 -19.58 -12.10
C GLN A 65 -18.76 -20.93 -11.80
N ARG A 66 -19.77 -21.31 -12.59
CA ARG A 66 -20.25 -22.70 -12.68
C ARG A 66 -19.35 -23.58 -13.57
N GLY A 67 -18.04 -23.39 -13.44
CA GLY A 67 -17.00 -23.96 -14.31
C GLY A 67 -16.28 -25.18 -13.71
N PRO A 68 -15.11 -25.58 -14.24
CA PRO A 68 -14.34 -26.77 -13.80
C PRO A 68 -13.84 -26.71 -12.35
N ALA A 69 -14.10 -25.62 -11.61
CA ALA A 69 -13.81 -25.48 -10.18
C ALA A 69 -14.89 -26.07 -9.26
N GLY A 70 -16.02 -26.53 -9.80
CA GLY A 70 -17.10 -27.16 -9.03
C GLY A 70 -18.04 -26.19 -8.35
N GLU A 71 -18.99 -26.72 -7.57
CA GLU A 71 -19.80 -25.90 -6.68
C GLU A 71 -18.92 -25.26 -5.60
N SER A 72 -19.25 -24.03 -5.22
CA SER A 72 -18.52 -23.29 -4.20
C SER A 72 -19.41 -22.89 -3.04
N VAL A 73 -18.85 -22.85 -1.84
CA VAL A 73 -19.49 -22.32 -0.64
C VAL A 73 -18.65 -21.17 -0.11
N LEU A 74 -19.24 -19.97 -0.09
CA LEU A 74 -18.62 -18.79 0.52
C LEU A 74 -18.89 -18.77 2.03
N ILE A 75 -17.83 -18.62 2.82
CA ILE A 75 -17.83 -18.56 4.28
C ILE A 75 -17.19 -17.24 4.69
N THR A 76 -18.02 -16.28 5.11
CA THR A 76 -17.59 -14.95 5.58
C THR A 76 -18.10 -14.75 7.01
N PRO A 77 -17.24 -14.88 8.03
CA PRO A 77 -17.61 -14.65 9.43
C PRO A 77 -18.10 -13.22 9.64
N ASP A 78 -19.26 -13.06 10.27
CA ASP A 78 -19.72 -11.80 10.83
C ASP A 78 -19.28 -11.69 12.31
N ASP A 79 -19.46 -10.51 12.92
CA ASP A 79 -19.00 -10.24 14.29
C ASP A 79 -19.55 -11.26 15.30
N ALA A 80 -20.79 -11.70 15.12
CA ALA A 80 -21.44 -12.68 15.98
C ALA A 80 -20.79 -14.07 15.82
N ALA A 81 -20.60 -14.56 14.59
CA ALA A 81 -19.89 -15.82 14.35
C ALA A 81 -18.43 -15.76 14.84
N GLY A 82 -17.75 -14.63 14.61
CA GLY A 82 -16.39 -14.42 15.08
C GLY A 82 -16.28 -14.51 16.61
N GLU A 83 -17.20 -13.87 17.34
CA GLU A 83 -17.22 -13.93 18.80
C GLU A 83 -17.49 -15.35 19.32
N GLU A 84 -18.40 -16.08 18.67
CA GLU A 84 -18.70 -17.47 19.00
C GLU A 84 -17.49 -18.38 18.84
N ILE A 85 -16.73 -18.22 17.76
CA ILE A 85 -15.51 -19.00 17.50
C ILE A 85 -14.37 -18.59 18.43
N ARG A 86 -14.21 -17.29 18.72
CA ARG A 86 -13.16 -16.81 19.66
C ARG A 86 -13.36 -17.37 21.06
N ARG A 87 -14.61 -17.39 21.56
CA ARG A 87 -14.98 -17.92 22.88
C ARG A 87 -14.96 -19.44 22.97
N PHE A 88 -14.84 -20.15 21.85
CA PHE A 88 -14.83 -21.59 21.84
C PHE A 88 -13.52 -22.14 22.41
N GLU A 89 -13.62 -22.67 23.62
CA GLU A 89 -12.56 -23.39 24.31
C GLU A 89 -13.08 -24.78 24.72
N LEU A 90 -12.17 -25.74 24.78
CA LEU A 90 -12.46 -27.12 25.19
C LEU A 90 -11.43 -27.58 26.21
N GLN A 91 -11.89 -28.15 27.32
CA GLN A 91 -10.97 -28.69 28.32
C GLN A 91 -10.05 -29.76 27.71
N GLY A 92 -8.75 -29.65 28.04
CA GLY A 92 -7.72 -30.58 27.60
C GLY A 92 -7.15 -30.32 26.20
N LEU A 93 -7.50 -29.20 25.55
CA LEU A 93 -6.90 -28.75 24.29
C LEU A 93 -6.38 -27.32 24.43
N GLY A 94 -5.33 -26.99 23.67
CA GLY A 94 -4.90 -25.59 23.51
C GLY A 94 -5.86 -24.82 22.60
N GLY A 95 -5.89 -23.49 22.74
CA GLY A 95 -6.83 -22.61 22.05
C GLY A 95 -6.83 -22.76 20.53
N ASP A 96 -5.66 -22.92 19.91
CA ASP A 96 -5.53 -23.12 18.45
C ASP A 96 -6.20 -24.43 18.00
N THR A 97 -5.97 -25.51 18.73
CA THR A 97 -6.53 -26.84 18.43
C THR A 97 -8.03 -26.88 18.69
N ALA A 98 -8.50 -26.26 19.77
CA ALA A 98 -9.94 -26.12 20.02
C ALA A 98 -10.61 -25.36 18.87
N LYS A 99 -10.07 -24.21 18.47
CA LYS A 99 -10.61 -23.42 17.35
C LYS A 99 -10.52 -24.15 16.01
N SER A 100 -9.53 -25.02 15.80
CA SER A 100 -9.49 -25.92 14.64
C SER A 100 -10.70 -26.88 14.61
N LEU A 101 -11.13 -27.43 15.74
CA LEU A 101 -12.27 -28.35 15.78
C LEU A 101 -13.59 -27.70 15.35
N ILE A 102 -13.87 -26.46 15.79
CA ILE A 102 -15.09 -25.76 15.36
C ILE A 102 -15.04 -25.41 13.86
N TRP A 103 -13.88 -25.02 13.33
CA TRP A 103 -13.73 -24.80 11.88
C TRP A 103 -13.91 -26.07 11.05
N ARG A 104 -13.32 -27.18 11.51
CA ARG A 104 -13.53 -28.50 10.89
C ARG A 104 -15.00 -28.91 10.90
N TYR A 105 -15.71 -28.65 12.00
CA TYR A 105 -17.16 -28.84 12.08
C TYR A 105 -17.90 -27.99 11.04
N VAL A 106 -17.56 -26.70 10.91
CA VAL A 106 -18.10 -25.80 9.85
C VAL A 106 -17.92 -26.43 8.46
N PHE A 107 -16.70 -26.84 8.13
CA PHE A 107 -16.39 -27.40 6.83
C PHE A 107 -17.11 -28.73 6.57
N ALA A 108 -17.14 -29.65 7.54
CA ALA A 108 -17.80 -30.94 7.43
C ALA A 108 -19.32 -30.79 7.21
N VAL A 109 -19.97 -29.87 7.93
CA VAL A 109 -21.40 -29.61 7.73
C VAL A 109 -21.69 -28.99 6.37
N HIS A 110 -20.88 -28.02 5.91
CA HIS A 110 -21.05 -27.45 4.56
C HIS A 110 -20.86 -28.51 3.47
N ALA A 111 -19.88 -29.40 3.61
CA ALA A 111 -19.69 -30.54 2.71
C ALA A 111 -20.88 -31.51 2.75
N ALA A 112 -21.40 -31.83 3.94
CA ALA A 112 -22.58 -32.68 4.08
C ALA A 112 -23.82 -32.05 3.43
N ARG A 113 -24.07 -30.74 3.63
CA ARG A 113 -25.17 -30.00 3.00
C ARG A 113 -25.07 -30.08 1.49
N HIS A 114 -23.90 -29.78 0.93
CA HIS A 114 -23.63 -29.91 -0.50
C HIS A 114 -23.94 -31.33 -1.00
N LEU A 115 -23.40 -32.36 -0.36
CA LEU A 115 -23.62 -33.76 -0.75
C LEU A 115 -25.10 -34.15 -0.82
N THR A 116 -25.91 -33.69 0.12
CA THR A 116 -27.35 -34.05 0.14
C THR A 116 -28.17 -33.43 -1.00
N VAL A 117 -27.68 -32.32 -1.57
CA VAL A 117 -28.24 -31.66 -2.75
C VAL A 117 -27.62 -32.24 -4.02
N HIS A 118 -26.29 -32.28 -4.09
CA HIS A 118 -25.50 -32.79 -5.20
C HIS A 118 -25.87 -34.22 -5.59
N ALA A 119 -26.08 -35.11 -4.60
CA ALA A 119 -26.51 -36.48 -4.86
C ALA A 119 -27.82 -36.55 -5.67
N ARG A 120 -28.77 -35.64 -5.38
CA ARG A 120 -30.06 -35.59 -6.09
C ARG A 120 -29.92 -35.04 -7.49
N GLU A 121 -29.11 -34.00 -7.64
CA GLU A 121 -28.97 -33.26 -8.91
C GLU A 121 -28.08 -34.00 -9.91
N CYS A 122 -26.96 -34.59 -9.44
CA CYS A 122 -25.94 -35.19 -10.30
C CYS A 122 -25.98 -36.72 -10.36
N HIS A 123 -26.55 -37.39 -9.35
CA HIS A 123 -26.59 -38.87 -9.27
C HIS A 123 -28.00 -39.46 -9.27
N GLY A 124 -29.03 -38.62 -9.35
CA GLY A 124 -30.43 -39.03 -9.48
C GLY A 124 -31.08 -39.48 -8.17
N ARG A 125 -32.21 -40.21 -8.28
CA ARG A 125 -33.10 -40.47 -7.13
C ARG A 125 -32.63 -41.55 -6.16
N ARG A 126 -31.74 -42.45 -6.58
CA ARG A 126 -31.29 -43.58 -5.75
C ARG A 126 -30.04 -43.18 -4.96
N GLU A 127 -30.27 -42.47 -3.88
CA GLU A 127 -29.20 -41.98 -3.01
C GLU A 127 -28.56 -43.12 -2.19
N PRO A 128 -27.22 -43.14 -2.06
CA PRO A 128 -26.50 -44.05 -1.16
C PRO A 128 -26.97 -43.95 0.29
N GLY A 129 -26.73 -45.00 1.08
CA GLY A 129 -27.02 -45.02 2.51
C GLY A 129 -26.30 -43.88 3.24
N SER A 130 -25.01 -43.70 2.95
CA SER A 130 -24.18 -42.62 3.50
C SER A 130 -24.77 -41.22 3.32
N VAL A 131 -25.34 -40.91 2.14
CA VAL A 131 -26.01 -39.62 1.89
C VAL A 131 -27.31 -39.47 2.67
N LYS A 132 -28.08 -40.56 2.84
CA LYS A 132 -29.30 -40.56 3.65
C LYS A 132 -28.97 -40.34 5.13
N ASP A 133 -27.91 -40.96 5.60
CA ASP A 133 -27.42 -40.82 6.98
C ASP A 133 -26.95 -39.39 7.24
N LEU A 134 -26.21 -38.78 6.31
CA LEU A 134 -25.86 -37.36 6.38
C LEU A 134 -27.10 -36.47 6.41
N ARG A 135 -28.11 -36.73 5.58
CA ARG A 135 -29.35 -35.94 5.60
C ARG A 135 -30.09 -36.05 6.93
N ARG A 136 -30.11 -37.25 7.51
CA ARG A 136 -30.70 -37.49 8.82
C ARG A 136 -29.89 -36.77 9.90
N PHE A 137 -28.57 -36.89 9.89
CA PHE A 137 -27.66 -36.16 10.78
C PHE A 137 -27.93 -34.65 10.73
N LEU A 138 -28.00 -34.06 9.53
CA LEU A 138 -28.27 -32.63 9.37
C LEU A 138 -29.62 -32.24 9.97
N ARG A 139 -30.65 -33.07 9.81
CA ARG A 139 -31.97 -32.81 10.40
C ARG A 139 -31.95 -32.93 11.92
N ASP A 140 -31.42 -34.02 12.44
CA ASP A 140 -31.39 -34.36 13.86
C ASP A 140 -30.57 -33.34 14.65
N ASN A 141 -29.59 -32.72 13.99
CA ASN A 141 -28.78 -31.63 14.52
C ASN A 141 -29.22 -30.25 14.00
N GLY A 142 -30.42 -30.04 13.43
CA GLY A 142 -30.87 -28.70 13.04
C GLY A 142 -29.98 -27.95 12.02
N GLU A 143 -29.12 -28.67 11.30
CA GLU A 143 -28.12 -28.17 10.36
C GLU A 143 -28.63 -28.10 8.92
N LEU A 144 -29.91 -27.82 8.73
CA LEU A 144 -30.48 -27.65 7.40
C LEU A 144 -30.11 -26.29 6.80
N PRO A 145 -30.09 -26.15 5.46
CA PRO A 145 -29.74 -24.89 4.81
C PRO A 145 -30.64 -23.72 5.26
N GLY A 146 -30.06 -22.54 5.48
CA GLY A 146 -30.80 -21.29 5.80
C GLY A 146 -30.39 -20.58 7.10
N ALA A 147 -29.59 -21.21 7.96
CA ALA A 147 -29.06 -20.58 9.17
C ALA A 147 -27.92 -19.60 8.86
N ARG A 148 -27.80 -18.50 9.63
CA ARG A 148 -26.63 -17.61 9.55
C ARG A 148 -25.41 -18.33 10.09
N LEU A 149 -24.22 -17.92 9.67
CA LEU A 149 -22.96 -18.50 10.15
C LEU A 149 -22.82 -18.35 11.68
N ALA A 150 -23.35 -17.27 12.27
CA ALA A 150 -23.39 -17.09 13.71
C ALA A 150 -24.23 -18.16 14.43
N ASP A 151 -25.45 -18.41 13.95
CA ASP A 151 -26.33 -19.45 14.51
C ASP A 151 -25.67 -20.83 14.39
N PHE A 152 -24.98 -21.05 13.28
CA PHE A 152 -24.23 -22.25 12.99
C PHE A 152 -23.03 -22.44 13.94
N ALA A 153 -22.24 -21.38 14.16
CA ALA A 153 -21.09 -21.41 15.07
C ALA A 153 -21.53 -21.62 16.52
N ALA A 154 -22.58 -20.94 16.97
CA ALA A 154 -23.16 -21.13 18.31
C ALA A 154 -23.67 -22.56 18.52
N GLN A 155 -24.37 -23.13 17.53
CA GLN A 155 -24.83 -24.52 17.59
C GLN A 155 -23.67 -25.52 17.61
N GLY A 156 -22.64 -25.30 16.80
CA GLY A 156 -21.42 -26.11 16.81
C GLY A 156 -20.71 -26.06 18.16
N ARG A 157 -20.56 -24.85 18.73
CA ARG A 157 -20.00 -24.60 20.06
C ARG A 157 -20.73 -25.42 21.11
N ASP A 158 -22.06 -25.25 21.20
CA ASP A 158 -22.88 -25.90 22.21
C ASP A 158 -22.84 -27.44 22.09
N ARG A 159 -22.85 -27.98 20.86
CA ARG A 159 -22.80 -29.43 20.63
C ARG A 159 -21.44 -30.04 20.93
N LEU A 160 -20.36 -29.38 20.53
CA LEU A 160 -19.00 -29.88 20.78
C LEU A 160 -18.62 -29.75 22.27
N GLN A 161 -19.01 -28.67 22.95
CA GLN A 161 -18.77 -28.50 24.38
C GLN A 161 -19.62 -29.45 25.23
N ALA A 162 -20.93 -29.52 24.98
CA ALA A 162 -21.83 -30.38 25.76
C ALA A 162 -21.71 -31.88 25.38
N GLY A 163 -21.04 -32.21 24.27
CA GLY A 163 -21.04 -33.55 23.68
C GLY A 163 -22.40 -33.97 23.12
N GLY A 164 -23.23 -33.00 22.76
CA GLY A 164 -24.62 -33.18 22.33
C GLY A 164 -24.81 -33.47 20.83
N LEU A 165 -23.74 -33.81 20.11
CA LEU A 165 -23.80 -34.15 18.70
C LEU A 165 -24.59 -35.46 18.49
N GLN A 166 -25.72 -35.39 17.78
CA GLN A 166 -26.58 -36.56 17.56
C GLN A 166 -26.03 -37.41 16.42
N LEU A 167 -25.23 -38.42 16.76
CA LEU A 167 -24.57 -39.34 15.81
C LEU A 167 -25.36 -40.63 15.55
N GLY A 168 -26.56 -40.79 16.11
CA GLY A 168 -27.38 -41.99 15.93
C GLY A 168 -27.79 -42.25 14.46
N ALA A 169 -27.70 -41.23 13.60
CA ALA A 169 -27.85 -41.37 12.16
C ALA A 169 -26.80 -42.27 11.51
N PHE A 170 -25.61 -42.37 12.11
CA PHE A 170 -24.47 -43.16 11.63
C PHE A 170 -24.39 -44.56 12.26
N GLY A 171 -25.32 -44.87 13.16
CA GLY A 171 -25.34 -46.11 13.92
C GLY A 171 -25.67 -45.83 15.39
N PHE A 172 -26.68 -46.52 15.91
CA PHE A 172 -27.16 -46.30 17.28
C PHE A 172 -26.07 -46.58 18.34
N GLN A 173 -25.30 -47.66 18.17
CA GLN A 173 -24.20 -48.01 19.08
C GLN A 173 -23.09 -46.96 19.07
N ILE A 174 -22.72 -46.43 17.90
CA ILE A 174 -21.73 -45.35 17.76
C ILE A 174 -22.17 -44.10 18.54
N GLY A 175 -23.46 -43.74 18.47
CA GLY A 175 -24.00 -42.62 19.23
C GLY A 175 -23.96 -42.82 20.74
N VAL A 176 -24.21 -44.04 21.23
CA VAL A 176 -24.20 -44.37 22.67
C VAL A 176 -22.76 -44.42 23.21
N ASP A 177 -21.86 -45.09 22.49
CA ASP A 177 -20.47 -45.29 22.93
C ASP A 177 -19.70 -43.95 23.00
N LEU A 178 -19.94 -43.05 22.03
CA LEU A 178 -19.23 -41.77 21.97
C LEU A 178 -19.81 -40.69 22.88
N ALA A 179 -21.07 -40.81 23.31
CA ALA A 179 -21.66 -39.89 24.29
C ALA A 179 -20.90 -39.92 25.64
N GLN A 180 -20.22 -41.03 25.95
CA GLN A 180 -19.44 -41.22 27.18
C GLN A 180 -17.93 -41.35 26.96
N ALA A 181 -17.44 -41.27 25.71
CA ALA A 181 -16.04 -41.51 25.39
C ALA A 181 -15.18 -40.23 25.39
N GLY A 182 -14.36 -40.04 26.43
CA GLY A 182 -13.35 -38.96 26.46
C GLY A 182 -12.78 -38.75 27.86
N PRO A 183 -11.44 -38.75 28.07
CA PRO A 183 -10.89 -38.27 29.33
C PRO A 183 -11.08 -36.75 29.50
N SER A 184 -11.38 -36.03 28.42
CA SER A 184 -11.63 -34.59 28.41
C SER A 184 -12.71 -34.20 27.39
N GLU A 185 -13.28 -33.00 27.53
CA GLU A 185 -14.21 -32.41 26.55
C GLU A 185 -13.61 -32.41 25.15
N GLY A 186 -12.34 -31.98 25.03
CA GLY A 186 -11.64 -31.94 23.75
C GLY A 186 -11.47 -33.30 23.09
N ALA A 187 -11.13 -34.34 23.85
CA ALA A 187 -10.98 -35.69 23.32
C ALA A 187 -12.33 -36.27 22.85
N ARG A 188 -13.43 -35.92 23.54
CA ARG A 188 -14.78 -36.31 23.13
C ARG A 188 -15.21 -35.58 21.86
N ALA A 189 -15.08 -34.26 21.83
CA ALA A 189 -15.43 -33.42 20.68
C ALA A 189 -14.66 -33.84 19.41
N GLY A 190 -13.36 -34.10 19.54
CA GLY A 190 -12.53 -34.57 18.43
C GLY A 190 -13.02 -35.90 17.83
N ARG A 191 -13.36 -36.89 18.68
CA ARG A 191 -13.88 -38.18 18.21
C ARG A 191 -15.28 -38.07 17.59
N GLN A 192 -16.16 -37.28 18.17
CA GLN A 192 -17.49 -37.04 17.60
C GLN A 192 -17.40 -36.39 16.22
N LEU A 193 -16.51 -35.42 16.05
CA LEU A 193 -16.26 -34.76 14.77
C LEU A 193 -15.64 -35.73 13.75
N GLU A 194 -14.68 -36.56 14.15
CA GLU A 194 -14.06 -37.54 13.27
C GLU A 194 -15.09 -38.49 12.63
N VAL A 195 -16.11 -38.92 13.39
CA VAL A 195 -17.21 -39.75 12.85
C VAL A 195 -18.00 -39.02 11.77
N LEU A 196 -18.33 -37.74 12.00
CA LEU A 196 -19.01 -36.93 10.99
C LEU A 196 -18.17 -36.83 9.72
N GLU A 197 -16.89 -36.47 9.87
CA GLU A 197 -15.97 -36.31 8.75
C GLU A 197 -15.76 -37.62 7.98
N ASP A 198 -15.67 -38.76 8.68
CA ASP A 198 -15.57 -40.08 8.05
C ASP A 198 -16.83 -40.43 7.23
N HIS A 199 -18.02 -40.05 7.71
CA HIS A 199 -19.26 -40.24 6.96
C HIS A 199 -19.38 -39.31 5.77
N VAL A 200 -18.89 -38.07 5.88
CA VAL A 200 -18.77 -37.15 4.74
C VAL A 200 -17.82 -37.72 3.69
N ALA A 201 -16.64 -38.21 4.10
CA ALA A 201 -15.69 -38.84 3.20
C ALA A 201 -16.25 -40.12 2.55
N LEU A 202 -16.99 -40.94 3.31
CA LEU A 202 -17.70 -42.10 2.78
C LEU A 202 -18.71 -41.71 1.71
N ALA A 203 -19.53 -40.68 1.95
CA ALA A 203 -20.51 -40.22 0.97
C ALA A 203 -19.86 -39.70 -0.33
N PHE A 204 -18.77 -38.95 -0.25
CA PHE A 204 -18.00 -38.57 -1.45
C PHE A 204 -17.46 -39.79 -2.21
N ARG A 205 -16.98 -40.82 -1.50
CA ARG A 205 -16.50 -42.07 -2.13
C ARG A 205 -17.61 -42.89 -2.77
N ASP A 206 -18.75 -43.04 -2.10
CA ASP A 206 -19.90 -43.78 -2.61
C ASP A 206 -20.45 -43.15 -3.89
N LEU A 207 -20.42 -41.82 -3.97
CA LEU A 207 -20.79 -41.05 -5.16
C LEU A 207 -19.65 -40.95 -6.19
N LYS A 208 -18.42 -41.35 -5.84
CA LYS A 208 -17.20 -41.26 -6.65
C LYS A 208 -16.83 -39.83 -7.06
N CYS A 209 -17.17 -38.84 -6.23
CA CYS A 209 -17.04 -37.43 -6.60
C CYS A 209 -15.63 -36.98 -6.94
N ALA A 210 -14.60 -37.54 -6.29
CA ALA A 210 -13.21 -37.16 -6.55
C ALA A 210 -12.76 -37.44 -7.99
N ASP A 211 -13.34 -38.45 -8.64
CA ASP A 211 -12.96 -38.87 -10.00
C ASP A 211 -13.92 -38.36 -11.06
N SER A 212 -15.21 -38.18 -10.72
CA SER A 212 -16.27 -37.88 -11.67
C SER A 212 -16.76 -36.43 -11.65
N HIS A 213 -16.39 -35.65 -10.63
CA HIS A 213 -16.88 -34.29 -10.44
C HIS A 213 -15.73 -33.35 -10.08
N PRO A 214 -15.83 -32.06 -10.49
CA PRO A 214 -15.00 -31.03 -9.89
C PRO A 214 -15.14 -30.99 -8.37
N PRO A 215 -14.05 -30.68 -7.62
CA PRO A 215 -14.11 -30.62 -6.17
C PRO A 215 -15.06 -29.52 -5.67
N LEU A 216 -15.70 -29.74 -4.53
CA LEU A 216 -16.39 -28.69 -3.77
C LEU A 216 -15.36 -27.67 -3.28
N LEU A 217 -15.59 -26.39 -3.56
CA LEU A 217 -14.70 -25.31 -3.18
C LEU A 217 -15.24 -24.53 -1.97
N LEU A 218 -14.62 -24.69 -0.80
CA LEU A 218 -14.89 -23.87 0.37
C LEU A 218 -14.04 -22.61 0.28
N LEU A 219 -14.68 -21.44 0.17
CA LEU A 219 -14.04 -20.14 0.04
C LEU A 219 -14.20 -19.37 1.35
N VAL A 220 -13.11 -19.10 2.06
CA VAL A 220 -13.12 -18.34 3.32
C VAL A 220 -12.50 -16.97 3.08
N ASP A 221 -13.26 -15.89 3.27
CA ASP A 221 -12.82 -14.51 3.04
C ASP A 221 -13.32 -13.58 4.17
N GLN A 222 -12.83 -12.33 4.17
CA GLN A 222 -13.25 -11.25 5.07
C GLN A 222 -12.96 -11.48 6.56
N LEU A 223 -11.93 -12.27 6.89
CA LEU A 223 -11.51 -12.52 8.27
C LEU A 223 -11.05 -11.25 9.00
N GLU A 224 -10.62 -10.22 8.27
CA GLU A 224 -10.26 -8.93 8.86
C GLU A 224 -11.42 -8.22 9.54
N LYS A 225 -12.68 -8.57 9.23
CA LYS A 225 -13.85 -8.02 9.91
C LYS A 225 -13.97 -8.51 11.34
N VAL A 226 -13.53 -9.75 11.58
CA VAL A 226 -13.66 -10.44 12.88
C VAL A 226 -12.33 -10.63 13.60
N TRP A 227 -11.24 -10.08 13.08
CA TRP A 227 -9.92 -10.20 13.68
C TRP A 227 -9.55 -8.96 14.48
N SER A 228 -8.87 -9.17 15.61
CA SER A 228 -8.23 -8.14 16.40
C SER A 228 -6.84 -8.64 16.81
N ALA A 229 -5.95 -7.74 17.26
CA ALA A 229 -4.61 -8.12 17.71
C ALA A 229 -4.59 -8.86 19.08
N GLN A 230 -5.71 -9.48 19.47
CA GLN A 230 -5.84 -10.24 20.71
C GLN A 230 -5.44 -11.71 20.49
N PRO A 231 -4.91 -12.40 21.53
CA PRO A 231 -4.45 -13.78 21.39
C PRO A 231 -5.53 -14.77 20.92
N ASP A 232 -6.77 -14.61 21.37
CA ASP A 232 -7.90 -15.47 21.01
C ASP A 232 -8.32 -15.31 19.54
N ALA A 233 -8.30 -14.08 19.02
CA ALA A 233 -8.50 -13.78 17.61
C ALA A 233 -7.38 -14.36 16.73
N ASN A 234 -6.13 -14.31 17.19
CA ASN A 234 -5.02 -15.00 16.52
C ASN A 234 -5.23 -16.52 16.51
N SER A 235 -5.57 -17.12 17.65
CA SER A 235 -5.88 -18.55 17.73
C SER A 235 -7.04 -18.96 16.81
N MET A 236 -8.03 -18.08 16.59
CA MET A 236 -9.14 -18.34 15.66
C MET A 236 -8.64 -18.48 14.23
N VAL A 237 -7.77 -17.58 13.78
CA VAL A 237 -7.19 -17.64 12.43
C VAL A 237 -6.23 -18.83 12.31
N ILE A 238 -5.43 -19.12 13.34
CA ILE A 238 -4.55 -20.30 13.36
C ILE A 238 -5.39 -21.58 13.27
N GLY A 239 -6.45 -21.70 14.07
CA GLY A 239 -7.38 -22.83 14.04
C GLY A 239 -8.00 -23.02 12.66
N LEU A 240 -8.38 -21.92 11.98
CA LEU A 240 -8.88 -21.97 10.61
C LEU A 240 -7.85 -22.54 9.63
N LEU A 241 -6.61 -22.09 9.70
CA LEU A 241 -5.53 -22.56 8.82
C LEU A 241 -5.27 -24.05 9.01
N LEU A 242 -5.25 -24.51 10.26
CA LEU A 242 -5.11 -25.94 10.59
C LEU A 242 -6.29 -26.75 10.04
N ALA A 243 -7.53 -26.30 10.28
CA ALA A 243 -8.74 -26.96 9.78
C ALA A 243 -8.78 -27.02 8.25
N ALA A 244 -8.39 -25.95 7.56
CA ALA A 244 -8.39 -25.88 6.11
C ALA A 244 -7.37 -26.85 5.49
N LYS A 245 -6.23 -27.07 6.16
CA LYS A 245 -5.23 -28.08 5.78
C LYS A 245 -5.77 -29.49 5.99
N ASP A 246 -6.49 -29.73 7.09
CA ASP A 246 -7.13 -31.03 7.38
C ASP A 246 -8.19 -31.41 6.33
N VAL A 247 -8.96 -30.46 5.81
CA VAL A 247 -9.95 -30.69 4.73
C VAL A 247 -9.32 -31.37 3.51
N ALA A 248 -8.14 -30.91 3.07
CA ALA A 248 -7.48 -31.46 1.90
C ALA A 248 -7.02 -32.92 2.12
N VAL A 249 -6.68 -33.27 3.36
CA VAL A 249 -6.28 -34.63 3.75
C VAL A 249 -7.49 -35.55 3.90
N LYS A 250 -8.57 -35.05 4.50
CA LYS A 250 -9.77 -35.84 4.81
C LYS A 250 -10.63 -36.12 3.57
N TYR A 251 -10.65 -35.20 2.61
CA TYR A 251 -11.49 -35.28 1.41
C TYR A 251 -10.68 -35.12 0.11
N PRO A 252 -9.67 -35.98 -0.13
CA PRO A 252 -8.74 -35.82 -1.23
C PRO A 252 -9.46 -35.82 -2.58
N GLY A 253 -9.20 -34.80 -3.39
CA GLY A 253 -9.81 -34.61 -4.73
C GLY A 253 -11.29 -34.22 -4.73
N ALA A 254 -12.02 -34.42 -3.62
CA ALA A 254 -13.45 -34.14 -3.53
C ALA A 254 -13.77 -32.76 -2.93
N VAL A 255 -12.95 -32.26 -1.99
CA VAL A 255 -13.15 -30.94 -1.37
C VAL A 255 -11.83 -30.19 -1.33
N ARG A 256 -11.91 -28.88 -1.54
CA ARG A 256 -10.79 -27.95 -1.41
C ARG A 256 -11.21 -26.75 -0.58
N CYS A 257 -10.30 -26.27 0.27
CA CYS A 257 -10.49 -25.05 1.03
C CYS A 257 -9.51 -23.97 0.53
N LEU A 258 -10.02 -22.80 0.20
CA LEU A 258 -9.23 -21.60 -0.10
C LEU A 258 -9.49 -20.57 0.99
N VAL A 259 -8.42 -20.12 1.63
CA VAL A 259 -8.45 -19.07 2.64
C VAL A 259 -7.81 -17.81 2.06
N PHE A 260 -8.56 -16.72 2.06
CA PHE A 260 -8.11 -15.40 1.66
C PHE A 260 -7.79 -14.61 2.93
N LEU A 261 -6.53 -14.18 3.07
CA LEU A 261 -6.06 -13.54 4.30
C LEU A 261 -5.30 -12.25 4.02
N ARG A 262 -5.49 -11.26 4.90
CA ARG A 262 -4.72 -10.02 4.86
C ARG A 262 -3.26 -10.30 5.28
N SER A 263 -2.30 -9.70 4.61
CA SER A 263 -0.87 -9.99 4.86
C SER A 263 -0.44 -9.64 6.27
N ASP A 264 -0.84 -8.48 6.80
CA ASP A 264 -0.50 -8.07 8.16
C ASP A 264 -1.11 -8.96 9.24
N ILE A 265 -2.33 -9.49 9.02
CA ILE A 265 -2.92 -10.50 9.92
C ILE A 265 -2.04 -11.74 9.92
N TYR A 266 -1.75 -12.31 8.76
CA TYR A 266 -0.93 -13.52 8.64
C TYR A 266 0.48 -13.34 9.23
N ASP A 267 1.13 -12.21 8.91
CA ASP A 267 2.50 -11.90 9.32
C ASP A 267 2.60 -11.65 10.84
N SER A 268 1.48 -11.33 11.50
CA SER A 268 1.39 -11.21 12.97
C SER A 268 1.21 -12.55 13.69
N LEU A 269 0.81 -13.62 13.00
CA LEU A 269 0.55 -14.92 13.62
C LEU A 269 1.86 -15.61 13.98
N THR A 270 1.93 -16.16 15.20
CA THR A 270 3.04 -16.99 15.65
C THR A 270 2.49 -18.33 16.13
N PHE A 271 2.78 -19.42 15.42
CA PHE A 271 2.29 -20.76 15.76
C PHE A 271 3.26 -21.85 15.31
N GLY A 272 3.30 -22.96 16.05
CA GLY A 272 4.34 -24.00 15.91
C GLY A 272 4.38 -24.74 14.57
N GLU A 273 3.32 -24.68 13.77
CA GLU A 273 3.26 -25.31 12.44
C GLU A 273 3.42 -24.32 11.26
N GLY A 274 3.72 -23.04 11.51
CA GLY A 274 3.71 -22.01 10.47
C GLY A 274 4.67 -22.30 9.30
N ASP A 275 5.81 -22.94 9.56
CA ASP A 275 6.76 -23.36 8.54
C ASP A 275 6.16 -24.36 7.54
N LYS A 276 5.25 -25.23 8.00
CA LYS A 276 4.53 -26.21 7.16
C LYS A 276 3.54 -25.56 6.20
N PHE A 277 3.20 -24.27 6.37
CA PHE A 277 2.28 -23.53 5.48
C PHE A 277 2.97 -22.87 4.28
N ARG A 278 4.30 -22.79 4.27
CA ARG A 278 5.07 -22.12 3.19
C ARG A 278 4.83 -22.71 1.80
N SER A 279 4.56 -24.02 1.70
CA SER A 279 4.22 -24.65 0.42
C SER A 279 2.80 -24.34 -0.05
N TYR A 280 1.92 -23.93 0.86
CA TYR A 280 0.50 -23.70 0.63
C TYR A 280 0.13 -22.24 0.38
N GLU A 281 1.04 -21.30 0.70
CA GLU A 281 0.82 -19.86 0.54
C GLU A 281 1.13 -19.33 -0.87
N MET A 282 0.35 -18.33 -1.27
CA MET A 282 0.53 -17.51 -2.46
C MET A 282 0.27 -16.05 -2.09
N ARG A 283 1.29 -15.21 -2.16
CA ARG A 283 1.15 -13.76 -1.97
C ARG A 283 0.77 -13.11 -3.30
N ILE A 284 -0.26 -12.28 -3.28
CA ILE A 284 -0.67 -11.49 -4.44
C ILE A 284 0.29 -10.32 -4.62
N ASP A 285 0.85 -10.21 -5.82
CA ASP A 285 1.62 -9.08 -6.30
C ASP A 285 0.93 -8.45 -7.52
N TRP A 286 1.19 -7.15 -7.73
CA TRP A 286 0.66 -6.38 -8.86
C TRP A 286 1.76 -5.48 -9.42
N PRO A 287 2.70 -6.04 -10.20
CA PRO A 287 3.66 -5.23 -10.92
C PRO A 287 2.95 -4.30 -11.90
N GLU A 288 3.61 -3.21 -12.27
CA GLU A 288 3.06 -2.17 -13.15
C GLU A 288 2.44 -2.75 -14.44
N ALA A 289 3.13 -3.69 -15.08
CA ALA A 289 2.64 -4.36 -16.28
C ALA A 289 1.29 -5.08 -16.08
N GLN A 290 1.03 -5.65 -14.90
CA GLN A 290 -0.27 -6.25 -14.60
C GLN A 290 -1.34 -5.20 -14.34
N LEU A 291 -1.02 -4.06 -13.74
CA LEU A 291 -1.95 -2.94 -13.56
C LEU A 291 -2.35 -2.33 -14.91
N ARG A 292 -1.41 -2.18 -15.86
CA ARG A 292 -1.69 -1.79 -17.25
C ARG A 292 -2.70 -2.74 -17.91
N ARG A 293 -2.45 -4.05 -17.80
CA ARG A 293 -3.33 -5.08 -18.34
C ARG A 293 -4.72 -5.07 -17.68
N LEU A 294 -4.79 -4.81 -16.37
CA LEU A 294 -6.05 -4.65 -15.66
C LEU A 294 -6.83 -3.45 -16.21
N ALA A 295 -6.18 -2.28 -16.33
CA ALA A 295 -6.80 -1.08 -16.86
C ALA A 295 -7.39 -1.31 -18.25
N LEU A 296 -6.61 -1.95 -19.14
CA LEU A 296 -7.08 -2.32 -20.47
C LEU A 296 -8.26 -3.30 -20.43
N SER A 297 -8.18 -4.33 -19.58
CA SER A 297 -9.25 -5.33 -19.41
C SER A 297 -10.56 -4.68 -18.96
N ARG A 298 -10.49 -3.74 -18.00
CA ARG A 298 -11.64 -2.99 -17.52
C ARG A 298 -12.20 -2.01 -18.56
N ALA A 299 -11.33 -1.30 -19.28
CA ALA A 299 -11.74 -0.41 -20.37
C ALA A 299 -12.43 -1.19 -21.50
N ARG A 300 -11.92 -2.37 -21.87
CA ARG A 300 -12.56 -3.27 -22.86
C ARG A 300 -13.94 -3.72 -22.43
N ALA A 301 -14.10 -4.07 -21.15
CA ALA A 301 -15.37 -4.50 -20.60
C ALA A 301 -16.42 -3.36 -20.59
N ALA A 302 -16.00 -2.12 -20.39
CA ALA A 302 -16.89 -0.95 -20.37
C ALA A 302 -17.19 -0.38 -21.77
N LEU A 303 -16.20 -0.39 -22.67
CA LEU A 303 -16.29 0.23 -24.00
C LEU A 303 -16.51 -0.78 -25.10
N ASP A 304 -15.43 -1.43 -25.54
CA ASP A 304 -15.39 -2.36 -26.66
C ASP A 304 -14.32 -3.44 -26.41
N PRO A 305 -14.64 -4.74 -26.59
CA PRO A 305 -13.68 -5.83 -26.43
C PRO A 305 -12.44 -5.73 -27.34
N GLY A 306 -12.53 -5.03 -28.47
CA GLY A 306 -11.44 -4.83 -29.43
C GLY A 306 -10.50 -3.67 -29.10
N LEU A 307 -10.76 -2.88 -28.05
CA LEU A 307 -9.94 -1.73 -27.68
C LEU A 307 -8.47 -2.11 -27.47
N GLY A 308 -7.55 -1.45 -28.18
CA GLY A 308 -6.10 -1.63 -28.03
C GLY A 308 -5.48 -0.75 -26.95
N GLU A 309 -4.25 -1.07 -26.52
CA GLU A 309 -3.49 -0.23 -25.58
C GLU A 309 -3.20 1.15 -26.15
N GLU A 310 -2.82 1.22 -27.43
CA GLU A 310 -2.56 2.48 -28.12
C GLU A 310 -3.80 3.38 -28.14
N GLN A 311 -4.98 2.81 -28.39
CA GLN A 311 -6.24 3.55 -28.38
C GLN A 311 -6.55 4.10 -26.98
N LEU A 312 -6.39 3.27 -25.93
CA LEU A 312 -6.62 3.70 -24.56
C LEU A 312 -5.65 4.83 -24.16
N TRP A 313 -4.35 4.63 -24.38
CA TRP A 313 -3.32 5.53 -23.85
C TRP A 313 -2.98 6.73 -24.74
N GLN A 314 -3.40 6.74 -26.01
CA GLN A 314 -3.14 7.88 -26.91
C GLN A 314 -4.40 8.61 -27.38
N GLN A 315 -5.57 7.97 -27.34
CA GLN A 315 -6.83 8.58 -27.82
C GLN A 315 -7.79 8.91 -26.68
N VAL A 316 -7.92 8.02 -25.70
CA VAL A 316 -8.79 8.23 -24.51
C VAL A 316 -8.06 9.04 -23.45
N PHE A 317 -6.81 8.66 -23.14
CA PHE A 317 -5.86 9.39 -22.31
C PHE A 317 -4.87 10.18 -23.17
N PRO A 318 -4.22 11.22 -22.60
CA PRO A 318 -3.08 11.86 -23.27
C PRO A 318 -1.93 10.85 -23.41
N PRO A 319 -1.07 10.96 -24.43
CA PRO A 319 0.07 10.04 -24.61
C PRO A 319 1.16 10.21 -23.54
N GLN A 320 1.29 11.43 -23.00
CA GLN A 320 2.25 11.76 -21.96
C GLN A 320 1.62 12.69 -20.93
N VAL A 321 2.14 12.63 -19.70
CA VAL A 321 1.85 13.53 -18.58
C VAL A 321 3.17 13.91 -17.94
N GLU A 322 3.46 15.20 -17.86
CA GLU A 322 4.70 15.77 -17.32
C GLU A 322 5.96 15.18 -17.99
N GLY A 323 5.86 14.87 -19.30
CA GLY A 323 6.94 14.28 -20.09
C GLY A 323 7.14 12.76 -19.90
N GLU A 324 6.35 12.12 -19.05
CA GLU A 324 6.34 10.67 -18.81
C GLU A 324 5.21 10.00 -19.61
N GLU A 325 5.37 8.75 -20.04
CA GLU A 325 4.28 7.98 -20.66
C GLU A 325 3.14 7.78 -19.64
N THR A 326 1.90 8.03 -20.05
CA THR A 326 0.77 8.18 -19.13
C THR A 326 0.50 6.95 -18.25
N ALA A 327 0.61 5.74 -18.78
CA ALA A 327 0.44 4.55 -17.97
C ALA A 327 1.55 4.41 -16.91
N THR A 328 2.81 4.70 -17.27
CA THR A 328 3.91 4.74 -16.28
C THR A 328 3.63 5.81 -15.23
N TYR A 329 3.23 7.01 -15.66
CA TYR A 329 2.93 8.14 -14.77
C TYR A 329 1.89 7.76 -13.71
N LEU A 330 0.78 7.16 -14.15
CA LEU A 330 -0.32 6.75 -13.29
C LEU A 330 0.14 5.63 -12.34
N PHE A 331 0.69 4.54 -12.85
CA PHE A 331 0.89 3.33 -12.04
C PHE A 331 2.09 3.41 -11.09
N THR A 332 3.11 4.22 -11.40
CA THR A 332 4.18 4.55 -10.43
C THR A 332 3.67 5.40 -9.27
N ARG A 333 2.59 6.17 -9.49
CA ARG A 333 1.89 6.98 -8.49
C ARG A 333 0.73 6.25 -7.82
N THR A 334 0.50 4.97 -8.12
CA THR A 334 -0.42 4.10 -7.37
C THR A 334 0.33 3.16 -6.45
N LEU A 335 -0.25 2.80 -5.31
CA LEU A 335 0.20 1.60 -4.61
C LEU A 335 -0.07 0.38 -5.51
N PRO A 336 0.78 -0.66 -5.50
CA PRO A 336 0.66 -1.82 -6.39
C PRO A 336 -0.54 -2.71 -6.01
N ARG A 337 -1.76 -2.22 -6.26
CA ARG A 337 -3.02 -2.91 -5.99
C ARG A 337 -4.13 -2.46 -6.95
N PRO A 338 -5.00 -3.38 -7.40
CA PRO A 338 -5.98 -3.14 -8.45
C PRO A 338 -7.00 -2.06 -8.06
N ARG A 339 -7.41 -2.00 -6.79
CA ARG A 339 -8.36 -0.98 -6.30
C ARG A 339 -7.83 0.44 -6.54
N ASP A 340 -6.57 0.69 -6.19
CA ASP A 340 -5.97 2.02 -6.30
C ASP A 340 -5.79 2.45 -7.75
N ALA A 341 -5.40 1.52 -8.63
CA ALA A 341 -5.36 1.75 -10.06
C ALA A 341 -6.74 2.11 -10.63
N ILE A 342 -7.79 1.35 -10.28
CA ILE A 342 -9.16 1.61 -10.73
C ILE A 342 -9.65 2.99 -10.24
N GLN A 343 -9.40 3.32 -8.97
CA GLN A 343 -9.78 4.62 -8.40
C GLN A 343 -9.10 5.79 -9.11
N TYR A 344 -7.79 5.70 -9.38
CA TYR A 344 -7.08 6.78 -10.04
C TYR A 344 -7.56 6.97 -11.49
N LEU A 345 -7.80 5.87 -12.21
CA LEU A 345 -8.33 5.92 -13.58
C LEU A 345 -9.76 6.50 -13.62
N ASN A 346 -10.62 6.13 -12.69
CA ASN A 346 -11.97 6.70 -12.57
C ASN A 346 -11.90 8.20 -12.25
N LEU A 347 -11.01 8.63 -11.34
CA LEU A 347 -10.82 10.05 -11.05
C LEU A 347 -10.42 10.85 -12.30
N CYS A 348 -9.46 10.36 -13.08
CA CYS A 348 -9.06 11.03 -14.33
C CYS A 348 -10.25 11.19 -15.28
N ARG A 349 -11.07 10.14 -15.40
CA ARG A 349 -12.29 10.15 -16.20
C ARG A 349 -13.32 11.14 -15.65
N ASP A 350 -13.54 11.16 -14.34
CA ASP A 350 -14.56 12.00 -13.70
C ASP A 350 -14.21 13.50 -13.79
N HIS A 351 -12.93 13.86 -13.64
CA HIS A 351 -12.45 15.23 -13.91
C HIS A 351 -12.71 15.66 -15.35
N ALA A 352 -12.36 14.81 -16.32
CA ALA A 352 -12.60 15.11 -17.73
C ALA A 352 -14.09 15.27 -18.07
N VAL A 353 -14.95 14.42 -17.50
CA VAL A 353 -16.41 14.51 -17.64
C VAL A 353 -16.95 15.79 -17.00
N HIS A 354 -16.49 16.14 -15.79
CA HIS A 354 -16.87 17.37 -15.09
C HIS A 354 -16.50 18.62 -15.88
N HIS A 355 -15.35 18.62 -16.58
CA HIS A 355 -14.93 19.69 -17.47
C HIS A 355 -15.60 19.68 -18.85
N GLY A 356 -16.53 18.75 -19.12
CA GLY A 356 -17.22 18.64 -20.41
C GLY A 356 -16.30 18.24 -21.57
N ARG A 357 -15.20 17.53 -21.27
CA ARG A 357 -14.20 17.13 -22.26
C ARG A 357 -14.63 15.85 -22.97
N ALA A 358 -14.21 15.69 -24.23
CA ALA A 358 -14.48 14.47 -25.01
C ALA A 358 -13.45 13.35 -24.76
N ARG A 359 -12.29 13.70 -24.21
CA ARG A 359 -11.17 12.81 -23.85
C ARG A 359 -10.50 13.33 -22.58
N ILE A 360 -9.78 12.46 -21.89
CA ILE A 360 -8.98 12.84 -20.72
C ILE A 360 -7.77 13.62 -21.21
N THR A 361 -7.43 14.71 -20.54
CA THR A 361 -6.26 15.55 -20.84
C THR A 361 -5.21 15.44 -19.75
N GLU A 362 -4.01 15.95 -20.02
CA GLU A 362 -2.92 16.01 -19.04
C GLU A 362 -3.33 16.73 -17.75
N GLU A 363 -4.06 17.84 -17.87
CA GLU A 363 -4.57 18.60 -16.73
C GLU A 363 -5.51 17.76 -15.86
N ASP A 364 -6.42 16.97 -16.46
CA ASP A 364 -7.32 16.09 -15.70
C ASP A 364 -6.55 15.02 -14.91
N VAL A 365 -5.47 14.48 -15.49
CA VAL A 365 -4.64 13.46 -14.82
C VAL A 365 -3.88 14.07 -13.64
N VAL A 366 -3.30 15.25 -13.82
CA VAL A 366 -2.55 15.94 -12.76
C VAL A 366 -3.48 16.35 -11.61
N GLU A 367 -4.67 16.88 -11.90
CA GLU A 367 -5.66 17.24 -10.88
C GLU A 367 -6.22 16.01 -10.16
N ALA A 368 -6.54 14.95 -10.91
CA ALA A 368 -6.89 13.65 -10.33
C ALA A 368 -5.78 13.13 -9.42
N GLY A 369 -4.51 13.31 -9.78
CA GLY A 369 -3.35 12.88 -9.00
C GLY A 369 -3.26 13.55 -7.64
N ARG A 370 -3.52 14.86 -7.58
CA ARG A 370 -3.57 15.62 -6.31
C ARG A 370 -4.67 15.09 -5.40
N GLN A 371 -5.87 14.92 -5.93
CA GLN A 371 -7.01 14.39 -5.19
C GLN A 371 -6.78 12.94 -4.74
N PHE A 372 -6.26 12.11 -5.64
CA PHE A 372 -5.95 10.70 -5.38
C PHE A 372 -4.92 10.57 -4.25
N SER A 373 -3.84 11.36 -4.28
CA SER A 373 -2.81 11.35 -3.24
C SER A 373 -3.39 11.66 -1.85
N GLU A 374 -4.29 12.66 -1.76
CA GLU A 374 -4.97 12.99 -0.50
C GLU A 374 -5.87 11.86 0.01
N TRP A 375 -6.61 11.21 -0.89
CA TRP A 375 -7.41 10.03 -0.55
C TRP A 375 -6.51 8.90 -0.04
N LYS A 376 -5.41 8.61 -0.72
CA LYS A 376 -4.49 7.54 -0.33
C LYS A 376 -3.80 7.81 0.99
N ARG A 377 -3.44 9.06 1.29
CA ARG A 377 -2.89 9.45 2.60
C ARG A 377 -3.90 9.16 3.73
N LYS A 378 -5.17 9.53 3.54
CA LYS A 378 -6.24 9.26 4.51
C LYS A 378 -6.54 7.76 4.63
N ASP A 379 -6.60 7.05 3.51
CA ASP A 379 -6.82 5.60 3.49
C ASP A 379 -5.71 4.84 4.21
N LEU A 380 -4.45 5.25 4.03
CA LEU A 380 -3.31 4.65 4.71
C LEU A 380 -3.45 4.79 6.23
N VAL A 381 -3.80 5.99 6.71
CA VAL A 381 -4.07 6.23 8.13
C VAL A 381 -5.19 5.33 8.64
N GLN A 382 -6.32 5.26 7.93
CA GLN A 382 -7.46 4.46 8.35
C GLN A 382 -7.16 2.95 8.33
N GLU A 383 -6.39 2.48 7.36
CA GLU A 383 -6.01 1.07 7.23
C GLU A 383 -5.16 0.58 8.41
N TYR A 384 -4.32 1.45 8.98
CA TYR A 384 -3.41 1.10 10.06
C TYR A 384 -3.75 1.76 11.40
N LEU A 385 -4.90 2.44 11.55
CA LEU A 385 -5.26 3.19 12.74
C LEU A 385 -5.23 2.34 14.03
N VAL A 386 -5.66 1.09 13.96
CA VAL A 386 -5.68 0.17 15.10
C VAL A 386 -4.27 -0.27 15.50
N ALA A 387 -3.42 -0.58 14.52
CA ALA A 387 -2.05 -1.05 14.77
C ALA A 387 -1.09 0.09 15.12
N HIS A 388 -1.27 1.25 14.51
CA HIS A 388 -0.41 2.44 14.61
C HIS A 388 -1.25 3.72 14.77
N PRO A 389 -1.86 3.96 15.95
CA PRO A 389 -2.69 5.15 16.19
C PRO A 389 -1.95 6.49 15.96
N PHE A 390 -0.63 6.47 16.12
CA PHE A 390 0.27 7.61 15.95
C PHE A 390 0.68 7.88 14.50
N LEU A 391 0.30 7.02 13.54
CA LEU A 391 0.69 7.16 12.14
C LEU A 391 0.37 8.53 11.53
N PRO A 392 -0.80 9.18 11.78
CA PRO A 392 -1.07 10.51 11.26
C PRO A 392 0.00 11.52 11.66
N ALA A 393 0.38 11.54 12.93
CA ALA A 393 1.37 12.46 13.46
C ALA A 393 2.79 12.18 12.91
N LEU A 394 3.09 10.92 12.57
CA LEU A 394 4.35 10.59 11.90
C LEU A 394 4.38 11.08 10.45
N LEU A 395 3.28 10.97 9.71
CA LEU A 395 3.22 11.44 8.32
C LEU A 395 3.41 12.96 8.23
N GLU A 396 2.89 13.72 9.19
CA GLU A 396 3.05 15.17 9.27
C GLU A 396 4.52 15.62 9.42
N LEU A 397 5.41 14.74 9.89
CA LEU A 397 6.86 15.03 9.94
C LEU A 397 7.49 15.20 8.54
N PHE A 398 6.79 14.76 7.49
CA PHE A 398 7.25 14.76 6.11
C PHE A 398 6.53 15.76 5.22
N THR A 399 5.60 16.55 5.78
CA THR A 399 4.92 17.63 5.06
C THR A 399 5.92 18.70 4.61
N ASP A 400 5.78 19.17 3.37
CA ASP A 400 6.63 20.14 2.68
C ASP A 400 8.13 19.80 2.72
N SER A 401 8.45 18.49 2.80
CA SER A 401 9.82 17.98 2.79
C SER A 401 10.14 17.30 1.47
N GLY A 402 11.43 17.13 1.14
CA GLY A 402 11.83 16.40 -0.06
C GLY A 402 11.45 14.91 0.04
N TYR A 403 11.13 14.28 -1.09
CA TYR A 403 10.78 12.85 -1.09
C TYR A 403 11.98 11.94 -0.81
N VAL A 404 13.22 12.44 -0.94
CA VAL A 404 14.42 11.71 -0.52
C VAL A 404 14.63 11.93 0.97
N VAL A 405 14.49 10.85 1.73
CA VAL A 405 14.53 10.85 3.18
C VAL A 405 15.73 10.03 3.64
N THR A 406 16.56 10.58 4.50
CA THR A 406 17.64 9.81 5.13
C THR A 406 17.30 9.42 6.56
N ARG A 407 17.91 8.34 7.03
CA ARG A 407 17.85 7.91 8.42
C ARG A 407 18.19 9.04 9.40
N ALA A 408 19.25 9.80 9.11
CA ALA A 408 19.69 10.93 9.93
C ALA A 408 18.68 12.09 9.93
N ALA A 409 18.06 12.39 8.79
CA ALA A 409 17.01 13.41 8.72
C ALA A 409 15.76 12.97 9.49
N THR A 410 15.36 11.70 9.39
CA THR A 410 14.25 11.13 10.17
C THR A 410 14.54 11.19 11.67
N GLU A 411 15.75 10.84 12.11
CA GLU A 411 16.14 10.96 13.52
C GLU A 411 16.01 12.41 14.01
N THR A 412 16.46 13.38 13.22
CA THR A 412 16.40 14.80 13.57
C THR A 412 14.95 15.29 13.73
N ARG A 413 14.08 14.95 12.77
CA ARG A 413 12.64 15.27 12.83
C ARG A 413 11.95 14.59 14.02
N LEU A 414 12.23 13.31 14.22
CA LEU A 414 11.66 12.54 15.33
C LEU A 414 12.11 13.11 16.68
N ARG A 415 13.39 13.48 16.83
CA ARG A 415 13.91 14.08 18.06
C ARG A 415 13.18 15.37 18.42
N ALA A 416 12.88 16.20 17.42
CA ALA A 416 12.12 17.44 17.63
C ALA A 416 10.66 17.16 18.04
N ALA A 417 10.02 16.13 17.48
CA ALA A 417 8.61 15.80 17.74
C ALA A 417 8.37 14.85 18.92
N ARG A 418 9.42 14.17 19.42
CA ARG A 418 9.30 13.05 20.38
C ARG A 418 8.52 13.40 21.65
N GLY A 419 8.75 14.59 22.20
CA GLY A 419 8.07 15.03 23.42
C GLY A 419 6.56 15.18 23.24
N GLU A 420 6.13 15.73 22.10
CA GLU A 420 4.71 15.86 21.78
C GLU A 420 4.08 14.50 21.45
N LEU A 421 4.75 13.67 20.65
CA LEU A 421 4.30 12.32 20.31
C LEU A 421 4.11 11.47 21.57
N ALA A 422 5.06 11.49 22.51
CA ALA A 422 4.95 10.78 23.78
C ALA A 422 3.80 11.31 24.66
N ARG A 423 3.48 12.60 24.58
CA ARG A 423 2.35 13.20 25.30
C ARG A 423 1.00 12.79 24.70
N LEU A 424 0.89 12.76 23.37
CA LEU A 424 -0.34 12.38 22.66
C LEU A 424 -0.59 10.87 22.71
N TYR A 425 0.48 10.07 22.71
CA TYR A 425 0.43 8.61 22.62
C TYR A 425 1.29 7.95 23.72
N PRO A 426 0.93 8.11 25.00
CA PRO A 426 1.78 7.69 26.12
C PRO A 426 2.05 6.17 26.13
N ALA A 427 1.10 5.36 25.67
CA ALA A 427 1.27 3.91 25.56
C ALA A 427 2.35 3.47 24.54
N TYR A 428 2.80 4.38 23.67
CA TYR A 428 3.75 4.11 22.59
C TYR A 428 5.06 4.91 22.73
N ALA A 429 5.28 5.58 23.86
CA ALA A 429 6.42 6.47 24.06
C ALA A 429 7.79 5.77 23.84
N GLU A 430 7.88 4.49 24.19
CA GLU A 430 9.08 3.67 23.98
C GLU A 430 9.28 3.26 22.51
N SER A 431 8.21 3.25 21.71
CA SER A 431 8.24 2.89 20.29
C SER A 431 8.75 4.03 19.39
N PHE A 432 8.87 5.25 19.90
CA PHE A 432 9.38 6.40 19.16
C PHE A 432 10.92 6.44 19.09
N THR A 433 11.49 5.36 18.55
CA THR A 433 12.89 5.28 18.13
C THR A 433 12.99 5.39 16.61
N THR A 434 14.13 5.84 16.09
CA THR A 434 14.32 6.01 14.64
C THR A 434 14.11 4.72 13.87
N ASP A 435 14.65 3.59 14.35
CA ASP A 435 14.50 2.28 13.71
C ASP A 435 13.04 1.84 13.65
N THR A 436 12.33 1.86 14.78
CA THR A 436 10.93 1.45 14.84
C THR A 436 10.05 2.33 13.96
N VAL A 437 10.29 3.65 13.95
CA VAL A 437 9.53 4.57 13.09
C VAL A 437 9.79 4.29 11.61
N ILE A 438 11.04 4.07 11.22
CA ILE A 438 11.38 3.70 9.82
C ILE A 438 10.74 2.37 9.44
N ASP A 439 10.79 1.36 10.31
CA ASP A 439 10.18 0.06 10.07
C ASP A 439 8.67 0.17 9.89
N VAL A 440 7.99 0.95 10.75
CA VAL A 440 6.55 1.23 10.61
C VAL A 440 6.26 1.89 9.26
N LEU A 441 6.95 2.99 8.93
CA LEU A 441 6.73 3.74 7.69
C LEU A 441 7.05 2.91 6.44
N TYR A 442 8.05 2.03 6.51
CA TYR A 442 8.34 1.07 5.45
C TYR A 442 7.22 0.05 5.29
N ASN A 443 6.83 -0.63 6.37
CA ASN A 443 5.87 -1.73 6.34
C ASN A 443 4.46 -1.29 5.90
N VAL A 444 4.04 -0.06 6.22
CA VAL A 444 2.78 0.48 5.71
C VAL A 444 2.89 0.90 4.22
N GLY A 445 4.10 0.90 3.65
CA GLY A 445 4.37 1.27 2.26
C GLY A 445 4.50 2.77 2.02
N PHE A 446 4.68 3.57 3.07
CA PHE A 446 4.92 5.01 2.97
C PHE A 446 6.34 5.31 2.49
N LEU A 447 7.33 4.64 3.08
CA LEU A 447 8.72 4.70 2.66
C LEU A 447 9.11 3.46 1.84
N GLY A 448 9.90 3.67 0.81
CA GLY A 448 10.68 2.64 0.13
C GLY A 448 12.15 2.78 0.49
N VAL A 449 12.89 1.68 0.46
CA VAL A 449 14.34 1.68 0.70
C VAL A 449 15.06 1.75 -0.63
N ARG A 450 16.06 2.64 -0.76
CA ARG A 450 16.95 2.64 -1.92
C ARG A 450 17.94 1.48 -1.82
N ARG A 451 17.92 0.56 -2.79
CA ARG A 451 18.80 -0.62 -2.88
C ARG A 451 19.40 -0.68 -4.29
N GLY A 452 20.63 -0.21 -4.43
CA GLY A 452 21.21 0.02 -5.76
C GLY A 452 20.50 1.19 -6.45
N GLU A 453 20.09 0.99 -7.70
CA GLU A 453 19.36 2.00 -8.48
C GLU A 453 17.84 1.97 -8.25
N GLU A 454 17.33 0.93 -7.60
CA GLU A 454 15.89 0.75 -7.39
C GLU A 454 15.45 1.17 -5.99
N THR A 455 14.24 1.71 -5.91
CA THR A 455 13.54 1.92 -4.66
C THR A 455 12.56 0.78 -4.43
N VAL A 456 12.77 0.00 -3.36
CA VAL A 456 11.93 -1.14 -3.01
C VAL A 456 10.94 -0.73 -1.94
N TYR A 457 9.64 -0.78 -2.25
CA TYR A 457 8.55 -0.55 -1.29
C TYR A 457 8.06 -1.85 -0.66
N ALA A 458 7.41 -1.77 0.50
CA ALA A 458 6.84 -2.95 1.14
C ALA A 458 5.69 -3.57 0.32
N GLY A 459 5.84 -4.86 0.03
CA GLY A 459 4.86 -5.69 -0.68
C GLY A 459 5.42 -7.06 -1.05
N GLY A 460 4.56 -8.05 -1.25
CA GLY A 460 4.94 -9.39 -1.71
C GLY A 460 6.07 -10.04 -0.89
N PHE A 461 7.25 -10.17 -1.51
CA PHE A 461 8.47 -10.81 -0.97
C PHE A 461 9.54 -9.79 -0.48
N ALA A 462 9.15 -8.54 -0.23
CA ALA A 462 10.08 -7.50 0.19
C ALA A 462 10.78 -7.85 1.52
N ARG A 463 12.10 -7.62 1.58
CA ARG A 463 12.90 -7.84 2.78
C ARG A 463 12.72 -6.68 3.76
N PRO A 464 12.74 -6.96 5.08
CA PRO A 464 12.77 -5.92 6.12
C PRO A 464 13.88 -4.89 5.88
N VAL A 465 13.70 -3.70 6.46
CA VAL A 465 14.75 -2.67 6.47
C VAL A 465 15.94 -3.19 7.27
N ARG A 466 17.15 -2.93 6.77
CA ARG A 466 18.38 -3.26 7.48
C ARG A 466 18.95 -2.04 8.22
N PRO A 467 19.67 -2.24 9.34
CA PRO A 467 20.25 -1.14 10.11
C PRO A 467 21.24 -0.26 9.31
N ASP A 468 21.92 -0.85 8.33
CA ASP A 468 22.89 -0.16 7.46
C ASP A 468 22.25 0.63 6.32
N GLU A 469 20.95 0.44 6.06
CA GLU A 469 20.23 1.17 5.03
C GLU A 469 19.94 2.61 5.50
N LYS A 470 20.45 3.59 4.74
CA LYS A 470 20.45 5.03 5.11
C LYS A 470 19.51 5.90 4.30
N GLU A 471 19.17 5.50 3.07
CA GLU A 471 18.39 6.29 2.13
C GLU A 471 17.02 5.64 1.84
N PHE A 472 15.98 6.44 1.99
CA PHE A 472 14.58 6.09 1.84
C PHE A 472 13.88 7.09 0.94
N HIS A 473 12.77 6.68 0.34
CA HIS A 473 12.02 7.50 -0.59
C HIS A 473 10.54 7.45 -0.23
N ILE A 474 9.91 8.62 -0.09
CA ILE A 474 8.45 8.70 0.04
C ILE A 474 7.82 8.14 -1.24
N HIS A 475 6.85 7.24 -1.09
CA HIS A 475 6.14 6.64 -2.21
C HIS A 475 5.47 7.74 -3.07
N PRO A 476 5.61 7.73 -4.40
CA PRO A 476 5.06 8.77 -5.28
C PRO A 476 3.57 9.05 -5.05
N CYS A 477 2.78 8.00 -4.81
CA CYS A 477 1.39 8.04 -4.33
C CYS A 477 1.07 9.09 -3.25
N PHE A 478 1.98 9.41 -2.33
CA PHE A 478 1.72 10.34 -1.22
C PHE A 478 2.36 11.73 -1.40
N ARG A 479 3.17 11.93 -2.45
CA ARG A 479 4.00 13.13 -2.59
C ARG A 479 3.18 14.39 -2.78
N GLU A 480 2.15 14.33 -3.62
CA GLU A 480 1.25 15.47 -3.87
C GLU A 480 0.54 15.93 -2.59
N ALA A 481 0.01 14.99 -1.80
CA ALA A 481 -0.68 15.29 -0.53
C ALA A 481 0.25 15.83 0.57
N LEU A 482 1.55 15.59 0.45
CA LEU A 482 2.54 16.06 1.42
C LEU A 482 3.30 17.31 0.94
N GLY A 483 3.06 17.80 -0.28
CA GLY A 483 3.94 18.82 -0.87
C GLY A 483 5.37 18.32 -1.13
N ALA A 484 5.60 17.00 -1.09
CA ALA A 484 6.92 16.37 -1.21
C ALA A 484 7.28 16.03 -2.66
N ARG A 485 7.19 17.02 -3.55
CA ARG A 485 7.33 16.83 -5.01
C ARG A 485 8.78 16.70 -5.44
N ASP A 486 9.67 17.49 -4.85
CA ASP A 486 11.08 17.52 -5.21
C ASP A 486 11.89 16.51 -4.38
N ALA A 487 12.99 16.00 -4.94
CA ALA A 487 13.89 15.12 -4.22
C ALA A 487 14.45 15.79 -2.95
N VAL A 488 14.81 17.07 -3.10
CA VAL A 488 15.23 17.98 -2.05
C VAL A 488 14.57 19.33 -2.35
N PRO A 489 13.89 19.99 -1.39
CA PRO A 489 13.12 21.20 -1.66
C PRO A 489 14.05 22.42 -1.79
N ILE A 490 14.51 22.69 -3.01
CA ILE A 490 15.34 23.86 -3.32
C ILE A 490 14.42 25.08 -3.40
N ALA A 491 14.61 26.04 -2.49
CA ALA A 491 13.80 27.26 -2.52
C ALA A 491 14.12 28.09 -3.78
N PRO A 492 13.10 28.67 -4.46
CA PRO A 492 13.35 29.53 -5.60
C PRO A 492 14.07 30.81 -5.15
N TYR A 493 15.08 31.21 -5.92
CA TYR A 493 15.72 32.50 -5.72
C TYR A 493 14.71 33.63 -6.02
N ARG A 494 14.57 34.58 -5.10
CA ARG A 494 13.71 35.75 -5.23
C ARG A 494 14.54 37.02 -5.12
N SER A 495 14.52 37.80 -6.20
CA SER A 495 15.13 39.12 -6.24
C SER A 495 14.41 40.12 -5.34
N VAL A 496 15.17 41.05 -4.77
CA VAL A 496 14.65 42.21 -4.03
C VAL A 496 14.82 43.47 -4.90
N LEU A 497 14.34 43.45 -6.13
CA LEU A 497 14.22 44.68 -6.92
C LEU A 497 13.12 45.58 -6.32
N ARG A 498 13.50 46.54 -5.47
CA ARG A 498 12.60 47.64 -5.11
C ARG A 498 12.55 48.62 -6.28
N VAL A 499 11.49 48.55 -7.08
CA VAL A 499 11.17 49.60 -8.05
C VAL A 499 10.72 50.86 -7.29
N GLN A 500 11.65 51.56 -6.65
CA GLN A 500 11.41 52.96 -6.28
C GLN A 500 11.70 53.80 -7.51
N GLY A 501 10.66 54.45 -8.04
CA GLY A 501 10.78 55.41 -9.12
C GLY A 501 11.71 56.54 -8.71
N LEU A 502 12.96 56.46 -9.17
CA LEU A 502 13.97 57.50 -9.00
C LEU A 502 14.41 57.94 -10.38
N GLY A 503 14.29 59.24 -10.64
CA GLY A 503 14.74 59.87 -11.87
C GLY A 503 16.23 59.63 -12.08
N TRP A 504 16.55 59.02 -13.22
CA TRP A 504 17.90 58.64 -13.61
C TRP A 504 18.71 59.89 -13.97
N GLY A 505 19.37 60.49 -12.98
CA GLY A 505 20.48 61.40 -13.21
C GLY A 505 21.75 60.58 -13.45
N GLY A 506 22.45 60.82 -14.57
CA GLY A 506 23.60 60.06 -15.07
C GLY A 506 24.87 60.10 -14.19
N ALA A 507 24.77 59.64 -12.95
CA ALA A 507 25.92 59.38 -12.09
C ALA A 507 26.42 57.94 -12.33
N THR A 508 27.68 57.81 -12.74
CA THR A 508 28.37 56.51 -12.78
C THR A 508 28.28 55.83 -11.40
N PRO A 509 27.88 54.54 -11.34
CA PRO A 509 27.81 53.82 -10.08
C PRO A 509 29.18 53.78 -9.39
N PRO A 510 29.23 53.75 -8.05
CA PRO A 510 30.50 53.62 -7.32
C PRO A 510 31.25 52.37 -7.77
N SER A 511 32.58 52.47 -7.97
CA SER A 511 33.44 51.32 -8.31
C SER A 511 33.29 50.15 -7.31
N ARG A 512 32.95 50.47 -6.06
CA ARG A 512 32.61 49.52 -5.00
C ARG A 512 31.42 48.64 -5.36
N ASN A 513 30.33 49.20 -5.88
CA ASN A 513 29.10 48.47 -6.19
C ASN A 513 29.33 47.50 -7.36
N VAL A 514 30.03 47.97 -8.40
CA VAL A 514 30.46 47.12 -9.53
C VAL A 514 31.34 45.97 -9.02
N THR A 515 32.29 46.25 -8.12
CA THR A 515 33.16 45.21 -7.54
C THR A 515 32.36 44.18 -6.74
N LEU A 516 31.37 44.62 -5.95
CA LEU A 516 30.52 43.73 -5.15
C LEU A 516 29.68 42.80 -6.04
N LEU A 517 29.02 43.34 -7.08
CA LEU A 517 28.26 42.53 -8.02
C LEU A 517 29.14 41.56 -8.80
N GLN A 518 30.34 41.97 -9.21
CA GLN A 518 31.30 41.07 -9.87
C GLN A 518 31.67 39.87 -8.98
N ARG A 519 31.75 40.05 -7.65
CA ARG A 519 31.99 38.94 -6.72
C ARG A 519 30.82 37.96 -6.63
N VAL A 520 29.59 38.45 -6.74
CA VAL A 520 28.42 37.57 -6.83
C VAL A 520 28.48 36.73 -8.09
N VAL A 521 28.86 37.32 -9.23
CA VAL A 521 29.09 36.58 -10.50
C VAL A 521 30.18 35.52 -10.33
N ASP A 522 31.35 35.89 -9.79
CA ASP A 522 32.47 34.96 -9.56
C ASP A 522 32.06 33.76 -8.67
N ALA A 523 31.29 34.04 -7.61
CA ALA A 523 30.77 33.03 -6.69
C ALA A 523 29.79 32.08 -7.41
N CYS A 524 28.88 32.61 -8.21
CA CYS A 524 27.94 31.81 -8.98
C CYS A 524 28.65 30.91 -10.01
N ASP A 525 29.65 31.43 -10.73
CA ASP A 525 30.43 30.64 -11.70
C ASP A 525 31.15 29.46 -11.03
N LEU A 526 31.69 29.67 -9.83
CA LEU A 526 32.29 28.58 -9.05
C LEU A 526 31.23 27.56 -8.64
N LEU A 527 30.11 28.02 -8.09
CA LEU A 527 29.03 27.15 -7.61
C LEU A 527 28.43 26.31 -8.75
N LEU A 528 28.16 26.89 -9.93
CA LEU A 528 27.66 26.16 -11.09
C LEU A 528 28.60 25.02 -11.50
N ARG A 529 29.92 25.26 -11.51
CA ARG A 529 30.92 24.21 -11.76
C ARG A 529 30.93 23.11 -10.70
N ARG A 530 30.69 23.47 -9.42
CA ARG A 530 30.61 22.51 -8.31
C ARG A 530 29.33 21.68 -8.37
N ILE A 531 28.19 22.33 -8.60
CA ILE A 531 26.87 21.67 -8.75
C ILE A 531 26.93 20.65 -9.89
N ALA A 532 27.50 21.02 -11.04
CA ALA A 532 27.64 20.11 -12.18
C ALA A 532 28.42 18.82 -11.85
N ARG A 533 29.36 18.89 -10.90
CA ARG A 533 30.22 17.77 -10.47
C ARG A 533 29.72 17.04 -9.22
N ALA A 534 28.59 17.45 -8.65
CA ALA A 534 28.10 16.93 -7.37
C ALA A 534 27.33 15.59 -7.53
N GLY A 535 27.94 14.55 -8.08
CA GLY A 535 27.29 13.29 -8.44
C GLY A 535 26.52 12.59 -7.31
N GLY A 536 26.84 12.87 -6.04
CA GLY A 536 26.11 12.37 -4.88
C GLY A 536 24.75 13.02 -4.60
N LEU A 537 24.34 14.04 -5.37
CA LEU A 537 23.01 14.66 -5.30
C LEU A 537 22.09 14.12 -6.41
N PRO A 538 20.78 13.95 -6.12
CA PRO A 538 19.80 13.63 -7.15
C PRO A 538 19.91 14.59 -8.34
N GLU A 539 19.86 14.05 -9.56
CA GLU A 539 20.07 14.84 -10.78
C GLU A 539 19.09 16.01 -10.88
N GLU A 540 17.82 15.78 -10.54
CA GLU A 540 16.80 16.82 -10.47
C GLU A 540 17.17 17.94 -9.49
N THR A 541 17.61 17.61 -8.26
CA THR A 541 18.08 18.59 -7.28
C THR A 541 19.25 19.41 -7.82
N ARG A 542 20.19 18.78 -8.54
CA ARG A 542 21.31 19.50 -9.16
C ARG A 542 20.84 20.46 -10.24
N ARG A 543 19.91 20.02 -11.09
CA ARG A 543 19.34 20.85 -12.17
C ARG A 543 18.61 22.05 -11.58
N GLU A 544 17.77 21.85 -10.56
CA GLU A 544 17.00 22.93 -9.94
C GLU A 544 17.91 23.92 -9.20
N LEU A 545 18.86 23.44 -8.40
CA LEU A 545 19.83 24.30 -7.73
C LEU A 545 20.70 25.07 -8.74
N ALA A 546 21.15 24.42 -9.82
CA ALA A 546 21.86 25.11 -10.89
C ALA A 546 21.00 26.19 -11.56
N LEU A 547 19.73 25.91 -11.82
CA LEU A 547 18.79 26.85 -12.41
C LEU A 547 18.60 28.09 -11.52
N GLN A 548 18.43 27.91 -10.20
CA GLN A 548 18.28 29.05 -9.28
C GLN A 548 19.57 29.87 -9.14
N VAL A 549 20.74 29.22 -9.09
CA VAL A 549 22.03 29.92 -9.10
C VAL A 549 22.25 30.65 -10.44
N GLN A 550 21.83 30.05 -11.57
CA GLN A 550 21.88 30.67 -12.89
C GLN A 550 21.00 31.93 -12.96
N ARG A 551 19.83 31.94 -12.29
CA ARG A 551 18.97 33.12 -12.20
C ARG A 551 19.66 34.26 -11.45
N LEU A 552 20.22 33.99 -10.27
CA LEU A 552 21.00 34.96 -9.51
C LEU A 552 22.19 35.50 -10.34
N HIS A 553 22.90 34.60 -11.02
CA HIS A 553 23.99 34.96 -11.91
C HIS A 553 23.53 35.88 -13.05
N GLN A 554 22.47 35.50 -13.77
CA GLN A 554 21.99 36.25 -14.94
C GLN A 554 21.50 37.63 -14.54
N GLU A 555 20.71 37.74 -13.48
CA GLU A 555 20.23 39.03 -12.98
C GLU A 555 21.39 39.96 -12.59
N THR A 556 22.42 39.42 -11.92
CA THR A 556 23.61 40.19 -11.54
C THR A 556 24.41 40.63 -12.77
N ARG A 557 24.56 39.76 -13.77
CA ARG A 557 25.27 40.07 -15.03
C ARG A 557 24.51 41.10 -15.85
N ASP A 558 23.18 40.99 -15.96
CA ASP A 558 22.35 41.97 -16.67
C ASP A 558 22.51 43.37 -16.08
N ALA A 559 22.61 43.49 -14.76
CA ALA A 559 22.89 44.76 -14.09
C ALA A 559 24.28 45.34 -14.41
N LEU A 560 25.29 44.49 -14.61
CA LEU A 560 26.66 44.90 -14.95
C LEU A 560 26.81 45.26 -16.44
N ASP A 561 26.16 44.50 -17.32
CA ASP A 561 26.28 44.62 -18.78
C ASP A 561 25.39 45.74 -19.35
N ASP A 562 24.20 45.95 -18.79
CA ASP A 562 23.31 47.08 -19.13
C ASP A 562 22.93 47.89 -17.88
N PRO A 563 23.84 48.79 -17.41
CA PRO A 563 23.58 49.68 -16.29
C PRO A 563 22.36 50.58 -16.47
N SER A 564 21.95 50.85 -17.71
CA SER A 564 20.79 51.68 -18.09
C SER A 564 19.47 50.92 -18.15
N GLY A 565 19.53 49.60 -18.10
CA GLY A 565 18.39 48.72 -18.21
C GLY A 565 17.62 48.55 -16.89
N PRO A 566 16.52 47.77 -16.91
CA PRO A 566 15.69 47.52 -15.74
C PRO A 566 16.45 46.83 -14.59
N ALA A 567 17.51 46.07 -14.88
CA ALA A 567 18.39 45.44 -13.88
C ALA A 567 19.45 46.42 -13.31
N GLY A 568 19.69 47.55 -13.98
CA GLY A 568 20.67 48.56 -13.56
C GLY A 568 20.38 49.18 -12.19
N ALA A 569 19.15 49.10 -11.69
CA ALA A 569 18.79 49.49 -10.33
C ALA A 569 19.65 48.76 -9.26
N LEU A 570 20.08 47.53 -9.52
CA LEU A 570 20.94 46.75 -8.62
C LEU A 570 22.33 47.37 -8.45
N LEU A 571 22.80 48.20 -9.39
CA LEU A 571 24.06 48.93 -9.22
C LEU A 571 23.98 50.00 -8.14
N HIS A 572 22.78 50.53 -7.89
CA HIS A 572 22.53 51.51 -6.82
C HIS A 572 22.18 50.83 -5.50
N ASP A 573 21.69 49.58 -5.54
CA ASP A 573 21.30 48.77 -4.37
C ASP A 573 22.15 47.50 -4.20
N ALA A 574 23.43 47.59 -4.57
CA ALA A 574 24.31 46.42 -4.65
C ALA A 574 24.52 45.73 -3.29
N GLU A 575 24.44 46.48 -2.18
CA GLU A 575 24.56 45.91 -0.83
C GLU A 575 23.35 45.03 -0.49
N ASP A 576 22.13 45.47 -0.77
CA ASP A 576 20.91 44.67 -0.51
C ASP A 576 20.84 43.46 -1.43
N HIS A 577 21.28 43.59 -2.69
CA HIS A 577 21.39 42.43 -3.59
C HIS A 577 22.41 41.39 -3.09
N VAL A 578 23.59 41.83 -2.65
CA VAL A 578 24.61 40.95 -2.06
C VAL A 578 24.08 40.30 -0.78
N ASN A 579 23.39 41.04 0.08
CA ASN A 579 22.74 40.49 1.28
C ASN A 579 21.70 39.42 0.92
N THR A 580 20.89 39.67 -0.11
CA THR A 580 19.90 38.71 -0.63
C THR A 580 20.58 37.45 -1.15
N ALA A 581 21.66 37.59 -1.92
CA ALA A 581 22.47 36.47 -2.40
C ALA A 581 23.07 35.67 -1.23
N ILE A 582 23.65 36.33 -0.23
CA ILE A 582 24.21 35.69 0.97
C ILE A 582 23.12 34.88 1.70
N GLY A 583 21.96 35.49 1.97
CA GLY A 583 20.84 34.83 2.62
C GLY A 583 20.39 33.59 1.84
N TYR A 584 20.20 33.74 0.52
CA TYR A 584 19.85 32.62 -0.35
C TYR A 584 20.86 31.46 -0.28
N LEU A 585 22.16 31.75 -0.36
CA LEU A 585 23.20 30.71 -0.30
C LEU A 585 23.23 29.99 1.06
N TYR A 586 23.06 30.73 2.17
CA TYR A 586 22.96 30.13 3.50
C TYR A 586 21.72 29.24 3.65
N ASP A 587 20.58 29.67 3.13
CA ASP A 587 19.33 28.89 3.16
C ASP A 587 19.47 27.59 2.35
N GLN A 588 20.09 27.64 1.17
CA GLN A 588 20.37 26.44 0.38
C GLN A 588 21.37 25.51 1.09
N ALA A 589 22.41 26.05 1.71
CA ALA A 589 23.38 25.25 2.48
C ALA A 589 22.70 24.55 3.67
N ALA A 590 21.83 25.25 4.40
CA ALA A 590 21.06 24.69 5.50
C ALA A 590 20.11 23.58 5.00
N THR A 591 19.44 23.80 3.87
CA THR A 591 18.56 22.82 3.22
C THR A 591 19.32 21.55 2.88
N LEU A 592 20.47 21.66 2.20
CA LEU A 592 21.31 20.51 1.84
C LEU A 592 21.83 19.77 3.08
N ARG A 593 22.23 20.47 4.14
CA ARG A 593 22.65 19.85 5.41
C ARG A 593 21.52 19.05 6.05
N ALA A 594 20.30 19.61 6.07
CA ALA A 594 19.13 18.99 6.68
C ALA A 594 18.70 17.69 5.99
N THR A 595 19.09 17.47 4.72
CA THR A 595 18.80 16.21 4.01
C THR A 595 19.47 15.00 4.65
N GLY A 596 20.60 15.18 5.35
CA GLY A 596 21.40 14.08 5.88
C GLY A 596 22.01 13.16 4.82
N LEU A 597 21.98 13.54 3.53
CA LEU A 597 22.65 12.81 2.45
C LEU A 597 24.16 12.87 2.67
N GLU A 598 24.81 11.71 2.75
CA GLU A 598 26.26 11.60 2.87
C GLU A 598 26.94 11.74 1.49
N ASP A 599 28.21 12.18 1.49
CA ASP A 599 29.02 12.20 0.28
C ASP A 599 29.35 10.74 -0.12
N GLN A 600 28.94 10.31 -1.33
CA GLN A 600 29.20 8.94 -1.81
C GLN A 600 30.62 8.83 -2.39
N GLY A 601 31.52 8.13 -1.70
CA GLY A 601 32.86 7.84 -2.20
C GLY A 601 33.72 9.10 -2.41
N ALA A 602 34.33 9.24 -3.59
CA ALA A 602 35.19 10.38 -3.93
C ALA A 602 34.44 11.56 -4.59
N GLU A 603 33.14 11.42 -4.83
CA GLU A 603 32.33 12.45 -5.48
C GLU A 603 31.75 13.42 -4.46
N ALA A 604 31.68 14.71 -4.82
CA ALA A 604 31.04 15.71 -3.98
C ALA A 604 29.54 15.40 -3.86
N GLY A 605 29.02 15.31 -2.64
CA GLY A 605 27.59 15.15 -2.35
C GLY A 605 26.98 16.39 -1.70
N ALA A 606 25.86 16.19 -1.00
CA ALA A 606 25.11 17.28 -0.37
C ALA A 606 25.92 18.04 0.68
N GLN A 607 26.71 17.34 1.51
CA GLN A 607 27.49 17.97 2.59
C GLN A 607 28.69 18.76 2.06
N THR A 608 29.35 18.24 1.02
CA THR A 608 30.41 18.99 0.35
C THR A 608 29.86 20.25 -0.31
N LEU A 609 28.74 20.16 -1.03
CA LEU A 609 28.14 21.31 -1.70
C LEU A 609 27.61 22.35 -0.70
N ALA A 610 27.02 21.92 0.42
CA ALA A 610 26.60 22.82 1.48
C ALA A 610 27.76 23.65 2.05
N ARG A 611 28.93 23.02 2.28
CA ARG A 611 30.14 23.72 2.74
C ARG A 611 30.65 24.74 1.72
N GLU A 612 30.56 24.42 0.42
CA GLU A 612 30.93 25.36 -0.65
C GLU A 612 29.98 26.56 -0.70
N LEU A 613 28.67 26.34 -0.58
CA LEU A 613 27.66 27.41 -0.48
C LEU A 613 27.91 28.31 0.74
N ASP A 614 28.09 27.73 1.93
CA ASP A 614 28.44 28.46 3.16
C ASP A 614 29.74 29.26 2.98
N GLY A 615 30.74 28.66 2.34
CA GLY A 615 32.04 29.30 2.05
C GLY A 615 31.92 30.51 1.13
N GLN A 616 31.11 30.42 0.06
CA GLN A 616 30.86 31.55 -0.83
C GLN A 616 30.05 32.66 -0.14
N ALA A 617 29.02 32.29 0.62
CA ALA A 617 28.24 33.25 1.40
C ALA A 617 29.11 34.02 2.41
N LEU A 618 30.01 33.32 3.11
CA LEU A 618 30.93 33.93 4.07
C LEU A 618 31.94 34.87 3.39
N GLN A 619 32.45 34.49 2.20
CA GLN A 619 33.35 35.35 1.43
C GLN A 619 32.66 36.63 0.97
N LEU A 620 31.41 36.54 0.50
CA LEU A 620 30.60 37.70 0.14
C LEU A 620 30.34 38.60 1.36
N PHE A 621 29.98 38.00 2.51
CA PHE A 621 29.74 38.73 3.76
C PHE A 621 30.97 39.52 4.23
N HIS A 622 32.15 38.89 4.23
CA HIS A 622 33.40 39.58 4.60
C HIS A 622 33.74 40.73 3.66
N ARG A 623 33.40 40.64 2.37
CA ARG A 623 33.64 41.71 1.39
C ARG A 623 32.67 42.86 1.57
N LEU A 624 31.42 42.57 1.93
CA LEU A 624 30.43 43.58 2.27
C LEU A 624 30.90 44.43 3.47
N GLY A 625 31.40 43.79 4.54
CA GLY A 625 31.86 44.46 5.76
C GLY A 625 33.32 44.96 5.76
N GLY A 626 34.22 44.38 4.97
CA GLY A 626 35.66 44.69 4.99
C GLY A 626 36.09 45.92 4.20
N LEU A 627 35.20 46.51 3.41
CA LEU A 627 35.49 47.69 2.57
C LEU A 627 35.05 49.02 3.21
N THR A 628 34.45 49.01 4.41
CA THR A 628 34.11 50.21 5.19
C THR A 628 35.20 50.62 6.20
N GLY A 629 36.26 49.81 6.36
CA GLY A 629 37.32 50.02 7.35
C GLY A 629 38.58 50.75 6.88
N SER A 630 38.59 51.40 5.71
CA SER A 630 39.78 52.05 5.15
C SER A 630 39.60 53.56 4.95
N THR A 631 39.29 54.28 6.03
CA THR A 631 39.58 55.73 6.15
C THR A 631 39.76 56.07 7.63
N GLY A 632 41.01 56.23 8.03
CA GLY A 632 41.41 56.60 9.39
C GLY A 632 42.90 56.91 9.37
N GLU A 633 43.22 58.11 8.88
CA GLU A 633 44.55 58.66 8.69
C GLU A 633 45.43 58.56 9.94
N GLY A 634 46.69 58.18 9.72
CA GLY A 634 47.76 58.46 10.66
C GLY A 634 48.00 59.96 10.75
N GLY A 635 47.92 60.49 11.98
CA GLY A 635 48.40 61.81 12.34
C GLY A 635 49.39 61.69 13.50
N THR A 636 50.68 61.59 13.17
CA THR A 636 51.77 61.87 14.10
C THR A 636 51.96 63.37 14.27
N SER A 637 52.02 63.90 15.51
CA SER A 637 53.13 64.70 16.04
C SER A 637 52.69 65.66 17.17
N SER A 638 53.56 65.75 18.18
CA SER A 638 53.64 66.72 19.31
C SER A 638 52.89 66.35 20.58
#